data_AF-A0ABD5TFK2-F1
#
_entry.id   AF-A0ABD5TFK2-F1
#
_cell.length_a   1.000
_cell.length_b   1.000
_cell.length_c   1.000
_cell.angle_alpha   90.00
_cell.angle_beta   90.00
_cell.angle_gamma   90.00
#
_symmetry.space_group_name_H-M   'P 1'
#
loop_
_entity.id
_entity.type
_entity.pdbx_description
1 polymer ?
#
loop_
_entity_poly.entity_id
_entity_poly.type
_entity_poly.pdbx_seq_one_letter_code
_entity_poly.pdbx_strand_id
1 'polypeptide(L)'
;MSTNTVYTLNKFASARVLAFGVGIIMFFVAVQVIALHLNSNRTKLITILFVYYMYIMFYCFMTDFYGKTQFISIFLVFFPASVCYWYARFLDGKLNVSVHRFVNIVQLLSILSLACWVLFSNLHLIKGNTMYSGWSGTNITNYFWIHFDTQTQSIFSGVITRNTGIFLEAPMYAYTLLCALYAELFISDEHRMPVIIILLITLVTTFSTTGIIFGVLAVAYYIIRRHVTHISPVGIVMVTIVAGVSLWVIKSALSSKTGSTSATLRNDDLHAGMIAWMKHPFFGNGFNNMHVIHSSMAAWRLKDGSVGALGFTSGVLKILSDGGIYLFVAYFLPLFSFFSTALTQSKTKEKLVGLILLLATMVITFVPYSPLTMYLISFFYVYYFLDNKQSEQKPAHFGEGVRIVMNIRIFVAAHKTYKMPTDTIYQPIFVGTLLHNQVPEEYISDGTGQNISKLNPNFNELTAIYWAWKNDQSDVKGLVHYRRYLSKHPSKDFSTILSRADIEEILQHDDIILPSKRHYVIESNAQHYKNAHYAEPLDVLVEIIRKQYPEYIAACDQVLKRRSAHMFNMFIMRSSYFDEYCEWLFDVLFKLKDSIDITDYDAREARVFGYLSELMLDMWIEKNGYSYREVPVQYLEAKKTFQKGLNLIARKLFSKSREKNSFLSF
;
A
#
# COMPACT_ATOMS: atom_id res chain seq x y z
N MET A 1 17.98 -11.53 24.11
CA MET A 1 19.20 -11.13 23.36
C MET A 1 19.03 -11.40 21.86
N SER A 2 17.91 -10.99 21.22
CA SER A 2 17.59 -11.44 19.84
C SER A 2 17.16 -10.35 18.86
N THR A 3 17.28 -9.08 19.23
CA THR A 3 17.46 -8.04 18.22
C THR A 3 18.93 -7.67 18.30
N ASN A 4 19.76 -8.08 17.34
CA ASN A 4 21.10 -7.53 17.15
C ASN A 4 21.00 -6.09 16.62
N THR A 5 20.12 -5.31 17.23
CA THR A 5 20.10 -3.86 17.23
C THR A 5 20.96 -3.44 18.40
N VAL A 6 21.78 -2.43 18.19
CA VAL A 6 22.69 -1.89 19.21
C VAL A 6 21.99 -1.53 20.53
N TYR A 7 20.69 -1.23 20.44
CA TYR A 7 19.79 -1.00 21.56
C TYR A 7 19.44 -2.32 22.26
N THR A 8 20.33 -2.84 23.09
CA THR A 8 20.03 -3.96 23.99
C THR A 8 19.24 -3.47 25.22
N LEU A 9 18.12 -4.14 25.50
CA LEU A 9 17.22 -3.89 26.64
C LEU A 9 17.85 -4.10 28.04
N ASN A 10 19.12 -4.53 28.11
CA ASN A 10 19.75 -5.02 29.34
C ASN A 10 19.99 -3.96 30.43
N LYS A 11 19.91 -2.65 30.13
CA LYS A 11 20.11 -1.59 31.14
C LYS A 11 18.87 -1.19 31.96
N PHE A 12 17.72 -1.82 31.76
CA PHE A 12 16.46 -1.33 32.35
C PHE A 12 15.67 -2.36 33.18
N ALA A 13 16.32 -3.38 33.71
CA ALA A 13 15.63 -4.61 34.11
C ALA A 13 15.06 -4.70 35.54
N SER A 14 15.08 -3.67 36.40
CA SER A 14 14.49 -3.80 37.76
C SER A 14 13.16 -3.05 37.94
N ALA A 15 13.04 -1.80 37.47
CA ALA A 15 11.80 -1.03 37.58
C ALA A 15 10.74 -1.39 36.51
N ARG A 16 11.17 -1.98 35.39
CA ARG A 16 10.29 -2.26 34.26
C ARG A 16 9.42 -3.48 34.43
N VAL A 17 9.81 -4.49 35.22
CA VAL A 17 8.97 -5.67 35.44
C VAL A 17 7.72 -5.31 36.26
N LEU A 18 7.86 -4.39 37.23
CA LEU A 18 6.73 -3.86 38.00
C LEU A 18 5.86 -2.92 37.16
N ALA A 19 6.46 -1.99 36.40
CA ALA A 19 5.73 -1.11 35.49
C ALA A 19 5.03 -1.85 34.34
N PHE A 20 5.58 -2.99 33.93
CA PHE A 20 5.03 -3.85 32.89
C PHE A 20 3.95 -4.79 33.43
N GLY A 21 4.07 -5.29 34.67
CA GLY A 21 2.99 -5.96 35.37
C GLY A 21 1.80 -5.03 35.61
N VAL A 22 2.04 -3.81 36.07
CA VAL A 22 1.04 -2.74 36.21
C VAL A 22 0.47 -2.33 34.84
N GLY A 23 1.29 -2.29 33.79
CA GLY A 23 0.87 -2.01 32.42
C GLY A 23 -0.02 -3.09 31.82
N ILE A 24 0.26 -4.38 32.10
CA ILE A 24 -0.58 -5.51 31.69
C ILE A 24 -1.92 -5.46 32.45
N ILE A 25 -1.91 -5.22 33.75
CA ILE A 25 -3.13 -5.09 34.55
C ILE A 25 -3.96 -3.89 34.06
N MET A 26 -3.34 -2.74 33.83
CA MET A 26 -4.00 -1.55 33.28
C MET A 26 -4.51 -1.77 31.84
N PHE A 27 -3.81 -2.56 31.01
CA PHE A 27 -4.26 -2.94 29.67
C PHE A 27 -5.47 -3.89 29.73
N PHE A 28 -5.46 -4.90 30.60
CA PHE A 28 -6.62 -5.78 30.77
C PHE A 28 -7.81 -5.07 31.40
N VAL A 29 -7.58 -4.14 32.33
CA VAL A 29 -8.63 -3.26 32.89
C VAL A 29 -9.15 -2.31 31.81
N ALA A 30 -8.30 -1.73 30.97
CA ALA A 30 -8.74 -0.89 29.85
C ALA A 30 -9.52 -1.70 28.80
N VAL A 31 -9.07 -2.91 28.46
CA VAL A 31 -9.79 -3.84 27.58
C VAL A 31 -11.12 -4.27 28.19
N GLN A 32 -11.21 -4.51 29.50
CA GLN A 32 -12.47 -4.82 30.20
C GLN A 32 -13.43 -3.63 30.28
N VAL A 33 -12.94 -2.43 30.58
CA VAL A 33 -13.75 -1.19 30.60
C VAL A 33 -14.25 -0.85 29.19
N ILE A 34 -13.45 -1.10 28.15
CA ILE A 34 -13.85 -0.95 26.74
C ILE A 34 -14.81 -2.09 26.30
N ALA A 35 -14.66 -3.30 26.86
CA ALA A 35 -15.51 -4.46 26.59
C ALA A 35 -16.88 -4.36 27.27
N LEU A 36 -16.98 -3.68 28.42
CA LEU A 36 -18.24 -3.41 29.12
C LEU A 36 -19.17 -2.45 28.37
N HIS A 37 -18.80 -1.96 27.17
CA HIS A 37 -19.61 -0.98 26.45
C HIS A 37 -20.09 -1.31 25.02
N LEU A 38 -19.51 -2.17 24.15
CA LEU A 38 -19.96 -2.17 22.72
C LEU A 38 -19.68 -3.44 21.83
N ASN A 39 -20.72 -3.85 21.07
CA ASN A 39 -20.85 -4.52 19.73
C ASN A 39 -20.14 -5.87 19.32
N SER A 40 -20.71 -6.59 18.34
CA SER A 40 -20.42 -8.01 17.94
C SER A 40 -19.04 -8.29 17.31
N ASN A 41 -18.47 -7.35 16.53
CA ASN A 41 -17.14 -7.55 15.91
C ASN A 41 -15.98 -7.52 16.92
N ARG A 42 -16.21 -7.09 18.17
CA ARG A 42 -15.18 -7.07 19.22
C ARG A 42 -15.08 -8.40 19.96
N THR A 43 -16.14 -9.20 19.98
CA THR A 43 -16.13 -10.56 20.55
C THR A 43 -15.13 -11.47 19.83
N LYS A 44 -14.99 -11.36 18.50
CA LYS A 44 -14.02 -12.14 17.71
C LYS A 44 -12.57 -11.85 18.13
N LEU A 45 -12.19 -10.58 18.30
CA LEU A 45 -10.84 -10.21 18.75
C LEU A 45 -10.55 -10.76 20.16
N ILE A 46 -11.51 -10.64 21.07
CA ILE A 46 -11.37 -11.17 22.44
C ILE A 46 -11.13 -12.68 22.41
N THR A 47 -11.90 -13.41 21.59
CA THR A 47 -11.71 -14.86 21.44
C THR A 47 -10.33 -15.21 20.89
N ILE A 48 -9.84 -14.49 19.87
CA ILE A 48 -8.51 -14.71 19.28
C ILE A 48 -7.42 -14.53 20.34
N LEU A 49 -7.48 -13.42 21.10
CA LEU A 49 -6.50 -13.12 22.14
C LEU A 49 -6.58 -14.13 23.29
N PHE A 50 -7.79 -14.53 23.69
CA PHE A 50 -8.00 -15.52 24.74
C PHE A 50 -7.40 -16.88 24.36
N VAL A 51 -7.70 -17.38 23.16
CA VAL A 51 -7.15 -18.65 22.65
C VAL A 51 -5.63 -18.56 22.55
N TYR A 52 -5.09 -17.45 22.06
CA TYR A 52 -3.65 -17.23 22.00
C TYR A 52 -3.00 -17.25 23.38
N TYR A 53 -3.55 -16.52 24.36
CA TYR A 53 -3.00 -16.49 25.71
C TYR A 53 -3.09 -17.86 26.39
N MET A 54 -4.19 -18.60 26.21
CA MET A 54 -4.29 -19.97 26.73
C MET A 54 -3.24 -20.90 26.13
N TYR A 55 -3.02 -20.80 24.82
CA TYR A 55 -1.99 -21.55 24.11
C TYR A 55 -0.58 -21.23 24.66
N ILE A 56 -0.25 -19.94 24.79
CA ILE A 56 1.05 -19.50 25.30
C ILE A 56 1.21 -19.83 26.79
N MET A 57 0.16 -19.74 27.60
CA MET A 57 0.20 -20.12 29.01
C MET A 57 0.42 -21.61 29.21
N PHE A 58 -0.17 -22.45 28.37
CA PHE A 58 0.09 -23.88 28.37
C PHE A 58 1.55 -24.18 28.00
N TYR A 59 2.12 -23.51 27.00
CA TYR A 59 3.55 -23.60 26.71
C TYR A 59 4.41 -23.19 27.92
N CYS A 60 4.01 -22.13 28.63
CA CYS A 60 4.71 -21.71 29.84
C CYS A 60 4.72 -22.76 30.96
N PHE A 61 3.68 -23.57 31.05
CA PHE A 61 3.59 -24.65 32.03
C PHE A 61 4.46 -25.85 31.65
N MET A 62 4.61 -26.13 30.36
CA MET A 62 5.27 -27.33 29.84
C MET A 62 6.78 -27.16 29.59
N THR A 63 7.35 -25.96 29.78
CA THR A 63 8.69 -25.65 29.26
C THR A 63 9.49 -24.71 30.17
N ASP A 64 10.79 -24.94 30.24
CA ASP A 64 11.74 -24.09 30.97
C ASP A 64 12.08 -22.79 30.22
N PHE A 65 12.39 -21.72 30.95
CA PHE A 65 12.69 -20.40 30.37
C PHE A 65 14.07 -19.87 30.75
N TYR A 66 14.98 -19.82 29.78
CA TYR A 66 16.32 -19.24 29.90
C TYR A 66 16.38 -17.77 29.43
N GLY A 67 15.23 -17.22 29.00
CA GLY A 67 15.08 -15.86 28.48
C GLY A 67 13.75 -15.20 28.87
N LYS A 68 13.34 -15.32 30.15
CA LYS A 68 12.02 -14.89 30.65
C LYS A 68 11.61 -13.48 30.21
N THR A 69 12.47 -12.48 30.38
CA THR A 69 12.17 -11.09 30.01
C THR A 69 11.86 -10.95 28.51
N GLN A 70 12.65 -11.62 27.67
CA GLN A 70 12.45 -11.59 26.22
C GLN A 70 11.14 -12.27 25.84
N PHE A 71 10.86 -13.45 26.42
CA PHE A 71 9.63 -14.17 26.18
C PHE A 71 8.40 -13.32 26.52
N ILE A 72 8.38 -12.77 27.73
CA ILE A 72 7.31 -11.91 28.23
C ILE A 72 7.13 -10.68 27.31
N SER A 73 8.22 -9.98 26.97
CA SER A 73 8.14 -8.79 26.13
C SER A 73 7.59 -9.07 24.72
N ILE A 74 7.97 -10.21 24.14
CA ILE A 74 7.66 -10.53 22.74
C ILE A 74 6.30 -11.22 22.64
N PHE A 75 6.07 -12.29 23.40
CA PHE A 75 4.88 -13.13 23.26
C PHE A 75 3.70 -12.65 24.09
N LEU A 76 3.91 -12.12 25.29
CA LEU A 76 2.79 -11.74 26.15
C LEU A 76 2.31 -10.29 25.93
N VAL A 77 3.15 -9.44 25.33
CA VAL A 77 2.81 -8.01 25.11
C VAL A 77 2.96 -7.56 23.68
N PHE A 78 4.16 -7.62 23.09
CA PHE A 78 4.38 -7.03 21.77
C PHE A 78 3.52 -7.72 20.69
N PHE A 79 3.47 -9.05 20.69
CA PHE A 79 2.70 -9.81 19.71
C PHE A 79 1.18 -9.58 19.83
N PRO A 80 0.54 -9.74 21.01
CA PRO A 80 -0.87 -9.39 21.21
C PRO A 80 -1.21 -7.95 20.85
N ALA A 81 -0.35 -6.99 21.20
CA ALA A 81 -0.52 -5.59 20.83
C ALA A 81 -0.48 -5.40 19.29
N SER A 82 0.41 -6.12 18.61
CA SER A 82 0.50 -6.11 17.14
C SER A 82 -0.74 -6.74 16.49
N VAL A 83 -1.28 -7.82 17.06
CA VAL A 83 -2.57 -8.41 16.62
C VAL A 83 -3.71 -7.39 16.79
N CYS A 84 -3.80 -6.73 17.95
CA CYS A 84 -4.81 -5.68 18.19
C CYS A 84 -4.70 -4.54 17.18
N TYR A 85 -3.47 -4.08 16.92
CA TYR A 85 -3.21 -3.06 15.91
C TYR A 85 -3.71 -3.50 14.54
N TRP A 86 -3.26 -4.66 14.03
CA TRP A 86 -3.67 -5.14 12.72
C TRP A 86 -5.18 -5.38 12.62
N TYR A 87 -5.81 -5.86 13.69
CA TYR A 87 -7.26 -6.07 13.75
C TYR A 87 -8.03 -4.75 13.65
N ALA A 88 -7.60 -3.72 14.39
CA ALA A 88 -8.17 -2.38 14.27
C ALA A 88 -8.01 -1.81 12.86
N ARG A 89 -6.82 -1.98 12.25
CA ARG A 89 -6.58 -1.54 10.87
C ARG A 89 -7.38 -2.31 9.83
N PHE A 90 -7.67 -3.59 10.09
CA PHE A 90 -8.59 -4.39 9.28
C PHE A 90 -10.02 -3.85 9.36
N LEU A 91 -10.52 -3.59 10.57
CA LEU A 91 -11.87 -3.04 10.76
C LEU A 91 -12.04 -1.67 10.09
N ASP A 92 -11.00 -0.85 10.12
CA ASP A 92 -11.00 0.47 9.47
C ASP A 92 -10.84 0.39 7.93
N GLY A 93 -10.62 -0.79 7.34
CA GLY A 93 -10.30 -0.94 5.92
C GLY A 93 -8.93 -0.35 5.52
N LYS A 94 -8.03 -0.12 6.48
CA LYS A 94 -6.77 0.63 6.30
C LYS A 94 -5.50 -0.24 6.45
N LEU A 95 -5.59 -1.53 6.14
CA LEU A 95 -4.42 -2.44 6.15
C LEU A 95 -3.31 -1.99 5.20
N ASN A 96 -3.66 -1.65 3.96
CA ASN A 96 -2.69 -1.22 2.94
C ASN A 96 -1.94 0.06 3.36
N VAL A 97 -2.62 0.99 4.05
CA VAL A 97 -1.99 2.19 4.61
C VAL A 97 -0.89 1.83 5.61
N SER A 98 -1.13 0.83 6.47
CA SER A 98 -0.15 0.37 7.45
C SER A 98 1.04 -0.33 6.80
N VAL A 99 0.82 -1.08 5.73
CA VAL A 99 1.90 -1.66 4.90
C VAL A 99 2.74 -0.57 4.25
N HIS A 100 2.13 0.44 3.64
CA HIS A 100 2.86 1.57 3.04
C HIS A 100 3.66 2.37 4.07
N ARG A 101 3.13 2.56 5.29
CA ARG A 101 3.88 3.21 6.39
C ARG A 101 5.13 2.43 6.76
N PHE A 102 5.05 1.10 6.85
CA PHE A 102 6.21 0.26 7.07
C PHE A 102 7.26 0.43 5.96
N VAL A 103 6.84 0.38 4.69
CA VAL A 103 7.75 0.59 3.55
C VAL A 103 8.39 1.99 3.60
N ASN A 104 7.65 3.03 3.94
CA ASN A 104 8.17 4.40 4.04
C ASN A 104 9.22 4.54 5.14
N ILE A 105 9.02 3.88 6.30
CA ILE A 105 10.00 3.87 7.39
C ILE A 105 11.28 3.19 6.91
N VAL A 106 11.17 2.02 6.27
CA VAL A 106 12.35 1.31 5.75
C VAL A 106 13.05 2.11 4.66
N GLN A 107 12.31 2.78 3.77
CA GLN A 107 12.88 3.67 2.76
C GLN A 107 13.66 4.83 3.39
N LEU A 108 13.14 5.45 4.45
CA LEU A 108 13.85 6.51 5.17
C LEU A 108 15.14 5.97 5.77
N LEU A 109 15.08 4.80 6.42
CA LEU A 109 16.26 4.12 6.97
C LEU A 109 17.28 3.80 5.87
N SER A 110 16.83 3.35 4.69
CA SER A 110 17.68 3.11 3.51
C SER A 110 18.43 4.36 3.07
N ILE A 111 17.75 5.49 2.93
CA ILE A 111 18.37 6.75 2.51
C ILE A 111 19.43 7.20 3.52
N LEU A 112 19.09 7.20 4.80
CA LEU A 112 20.00 7.59 5.88
C LEU A 112 21.21 6.66 5.94
N SER A 113 20.97 5.36 5.84
CA SER A 113 21.99 4.31 5.84
C SER A 113 22.93 4.42 4.65
N LEU A 114 22.43 4.69 3.44
CA LEU A 114 23.26 4.91 2.26
C LEU A 114 24.14 6.15 2.40
N ALA A 115 23.58 7.25 2.89
CA ALA A 115 24.33 8.47 3.14
C ALA A 115 25.45 8.23 4.16
N CYS A 116 25.15 7.58 5.30
CA CYS A 116 26.16 7.27 6.31
C CYS A 116 27.23 6.31 5.78
N TRP A 117 26.83 5.28 5.04
CA TRP A 117 27.74 4.29 4.49
C TRP A 117 28.73 4.91 3.49
N VAL A 118 28.25 5.76 2.57
CA VAL A 118 29.12 6.46 1.61
C VAL A 118 30.01 7.47 2.33
N LEU A 119 29.40 8.40 3.07
CA LEU A 119 30.09 9.58 3.59
C LEU A 119 30.98 9.26 4.80
N PHE A 120 30.55 8.37 5.68
CA PHE A 120 31.23 8.14 6.97
C PHE A 120 32.05 6.84 6.94
N SER A 121 31.44 5.72 6.57
CA SER A 121 32.12 4.42 6.62
C SER A 121 33.20 4.25 5.54
N ASN A 122 33.01 4.84 4.36
CA ASN A 122 33.93 4.65 3.23
C ASN A 122 34.75 5.91 2.88
N LEU A 123 34.14 7.10 2.94
CA LEU A 123 34.86 8.37 2.70
C LEU A 123 35.48 8.97 3.97
N HIS A 124 35.18 8.42 5.15
CA HIS A 124 35.72 8.85 6.44
C HIS A 124 35.58 10.36 6.73
N LEU A 125 34.50 11.00 6.24
CA LEU A 125 34.26 12.44 6.43
C LEU A 125 34.02 12.84 7.90
N ILE A 126 33.53 11.92 8.73
CA ILE A 126 33.32 12.12 10.17
C ILE A 126 33.98 10.97 10.91
N LYS A 127 34.66 11.28 12.03
CA LYS A 127 35.22 10.26 12.93
C LYS A 127 34.11 9.60 13.73
N GLY A 128 33.97 8.29 13.61
CA GLY A 128 32.98 7.52 14.36
C GLY A 128 33.35 7.35 15.84
N ASN A 129 32.34 7.09 16.67
CA ASN A 129 32.50 6.79 18.08
C ASN A 129 32.67 5.28 18.29
N THR A 130 33.50 4.89 19.26
CA THR A 130 33.69 3.48 19.61
C THR A 130 32.67 3.05 20.66
N MET A 131 32.09 1.87 20.50
CA MET A 131 31.20 1.28 21.49
C MET A 131 31.39 -0.23 21.58
N TYR A 132 31.21 -0.80 22.77
CA TYR A 132 31.32 -2.25 22.96
C TYR A 132 30.06 -2.96 22.46
N SER A 133 30.23 -3.92 21.55
CA SER A 133 29.16 -4.77 21.06
C SER A 133 29.16 -6.09 21.81
N GLY A 134 28.13 -6.30 22.65
CA GLY A 134 27.92 -7.59 23.32
C GLY A 134 27.57 -8.74 22.38
N TRP A 135 27.31 -8.45 21.09
CA TRP A 135 27.05 -9.45 20.06
C TRP A 135 28.36 -9.97 19.43
N SER A 136 29.27 -9.06 19.03
CA SER A 136 30.56 -9.46 18.45
C SER A 136 31.64 -9.70 19.50
N GLY A 137 31.38 -9.32 20.76
CA GLY A 137 32.37 -9.33 21.83
C GLY A 137 33.50 -8.31 21.64
N THR A 138 33.35 -7.41 20.67
CA THR A 138 34.38 -6.46 20.24
C THR A 138 33.87 -5.02 20.23
N ASN A 139 34.80 -4.08 20.24
CA ASN A 139 34.49 -2.67 20.03
C ASN A 139 34.16 -2.42 18.56
N ILE A 140 33.02 -1.79 18.29
CA ILE A 140 32.55 -1.42 16.96
C ILE A 140 32.47 0.11 16.84
N THR A 141 32.59 0.61 15.61
CA THR A 141 32.43 2.03 15.31
C THR A 141 30.96 2.34 15.04
N ASN A 142 30.47 3.46 15.57
CA ASN A 142 29.12 3.96 15.33
C ASN A 142 29.10 5.44 14.94
N TYR A 143 28.10 5.82 14.16
CA TYR A 143 27.83 7.20 13.78
C TYR A 143 26.45 7.58 14.28
N PHE A 144 26.41 8.46 15.30
CA PHE A 144 25.19 8.99 15.91
C PHE A 144 24.14 7.93 16.30
N TRP A 145 24.57 6.70 16.59
CA TRP A 145 23.68 5.56 16.86
C TRP A 145 22.67 5.21 15.75
N ILE A 146 22.88 5.72 14.52
CA ILE A 146 22.04 5.46 13.34
C ILE A 146 22.75 4.60 12.27
N HIS A 147 24.07 4.45 12.37
CA HIS A 147 24.86 3.59 11.50
C HIS A 147 26.02 2.94 12.28
N PHE A 148 26.36 1.70 11.93
CA PHE A 148 27.36 0.91 12.65
C PHE A 148 28.30 0.20 11.68
N ASP A 149 29.61 0.37 11.86
CA ASP A 149 30.61 -0.37 11.09
C ASP A 149 30.96 -1.64 11.86
N THR A 150 30.32 -2.76 11.49
CA THR A 150 30.45 -4.02 12.21
C THR A 150 31.08 -5.15 11.40
N GLN A 151 30.96 -5.10 10.08
CA GLN A 151 31.42 -6.15 9.17
C GLN A 151 32.09 -5.53 7.96
N THR A 152 33.16 -6.15 7.49
CA THR A 152 33.84 -5.76 6.25
C THR A 152 33.73 -6.87 5.21
N GLN A 153 33.96 -6.52 3.95
CA GLN A 153 33.97 -7.42 2.81
C GLN A 153 35.20 -7.10 1.97
N SER A 154 36.00 -8.12 1.67
CA SER A 154 37.10 -7.98 0.71
C SER A 154 36.52 -7.95 -0.70
N ILE A 155 36.86 -6.91 -1.47
CA ILE A 155 36.47 -6.75 -2.87
C ILE A 155 37.73 -6.34 -3.65
N PHE A 156 38.14 -7.17 -4.61
CA PHE A 156 39.44 -7.05 -5.30
C PHE A 156 40.62 -7.00 -4.31
N SER A 157 41.48 -5.99 -4.39
CA SER A 157 42.60 -5.74 -3.48
C SER A 157 42.23 -4.84 -2.28
N GLY A 158 40.98 -4.38 -2.20
CA GLY A 158 40.50 -3.48 -1.14
C GLY A 158 39.57 -4.17 -0.15
N VAL A 159 39.40 -3.53 1.02
CA VAL A 159 38.41 -3.93 2.04
C VAL A 159 37.38 -2.82 2.12
N ILE A 160 36.11 -3.17 1.91
CA ILE A 160 34.97 -2.24 2.04
C ILE A 160 34.16 -2.59 3.29
N THR A 161 33.64 -1.58 3.98
CA THR A 161 32.70 -1.82 5.08
C THR A 161 31.35 -2.25 4.51
N ARG A 162 30.70 -3.25 5.10
CA ARG A 162 29.35 -3.68 4.69
C ARG A 162 28.32 -2.73 5.29
N ASN A 163 27.31 -2.36 4.51
CA ASN A 163 26.21 -1.55 5.03
C ASN A 163 25.29 -2.40 5.91
N THR A 164 25.32 -2.18 7.22
CA THR A 164 24.44 -2.85 8.20
C THR A 164 23.33 -1.94 8.73
N GLY A 165 23.28 -0.67 8.29
CA GLY A 165 22.27 0.29 8.72
C GLY A 165 22.25 0.46 10.24
N ILE A 166 21.06 0.37 10.84
CA ILE A 166 20.85 0.43 12.31
C ILE A 166 21.07 -0.94 13.00
N PHE A 167 21.47 -1.96 12.25
CA PHE A 167 21.66 -3.33 12.73
C PHE A 167 23.15 -3.64 12.91
N LEU A 168 23.45 -4.71 13.66
CA LEU A 168 24.82 -5.19 13.86
C LEU A 168 25.26 -6.18 12.78
N GLU A 169 24.33 -6.67 11.96
CA GLU A 169 24.56 -7.69 10.95
C GLU A 169 23.93 -7.32 9.61
N ALA A 170 24.71 -7.41 8.54
CA ALA A 170 24.21 -7.18 7.19
C ALA A 170 23.05 -8.11 6.78
N PRO A 171 23.05 -9.43 7.12
CA PRO A 171 21.89 -10.29 6.85
C PRO A 171 20.59 -9.82 7.51
N MET A 172 20.64 -9.25 8.72
CA MET A 172 19.44 -8.76 9.40
C MET A 172 18.89 -7.49 8.76
N TYR A 173 19.78 -6.58 8.35
CA TYR A 173 19.35 -5.40 7.61
C TYR A 173 18.77 -5.79 6.24
N ALA A 174 19.43 -6.71 5.54
CA ALA A 174 18.95 -7.26 4.28
C ALA A 174 17.56 -7.91 4.43
N TYR A 175 17.28 -8.63 5.51
CA TYR A 175 15.94 -9.16 5.79
C TYR A 175 14.88 -8.05 5.89
N THR A 176 15.19 -6.96 6.60
CA THR A 176 14.27 -5.82 6.74
C THR A 176 14.00 -5.16 5.39
N LEU A 177 15.03 -4.96 4.58
CA LEU A 177 14.94 -4.43 3.22
C LEU A 177 14.11 -5.35 2.31
N LEU A 178 14.31 -6.67 2.39
CA LEU A 178 13.53 -7.65 1.65
C LEU A 178 12.06 -7.63 2.05
N CYS A 179 11.73 -7.54 3.34
CA CYS A 179 10.35 -7.43 3.80
C CYS A 179 9.64 -6.20 3.18
N ALA A 180 10.32 -5.04 3.16
CA ALA A 180 9.78 -3.83 2.54
C ALA A 180 9.67 -3.95 1.01
N LEU A 181 10.67 -4.57 0.37
CA LEU A 181 10.66 -4.82 -1.07
C LEU A 181 9.51 -5.76 -1.46
N TYR A 182 9.26 -6.83 -0.71
CA TYR A 182 8.16 -7.75 -0.97
C TYR A 182 6.81 -7.11 -0.75
N ALA A 183 6.68 -6.29 0.30
CA ALA A 183 5.48 -5.51 0.53
C ALA A 183 5.19 -4.58 -0.67
N GLU A 184 6.20 -3.87 -1.16
CA GLU A 184 6.05 -2.96 -2.29
C GLU A 184 5.78 -3.68 -3.62
N LEU A 185 6.35 -4.87 -3.86
CA LEU A 185 6.24 -5.63 -5.12
C LEU A 185 5.03 -6.57 -5.21
N PHE A 186 4.53 -7.09 -4.08
CA PHE A 186 3.55 -8.17 -4.06
C PHE A 186 2.30 -7.87 -3.23
N ILE A 187 2.35 -6.88 -2.34
CA ILE A 187 1.23 -6.55 -1.44
C ILE A 187 0.59 -5.22 -1.83
N SER A 188 1.39 -4.21 -2.17
CA SER A 188 0.92 -2.89 -2.60
C SER A 188 0.19 -2.94 -3.94
N ASP A 189 -0.94 -2.22 -4.03
CA ASP A 189 -1.70 -2.08 -5.28
C ASP A 189 -0.98 -1.13 -6.28
N GLU A 190 -0.20 -0.18 -5.76
CA GLU A 190 0.63 0.74 -6.54
C GLU A 190 2.12 0.52 -6.27
N HIS A 191 2.91 0.46 -7.35
CA HIS A 191 4.35 0.20 -7.29
C HIS A 191 5.16 1.50 -7.45
N ARG A 192 5.83 1.95 -6.39
CA ARG A 192 6.64 3.18 -6.43
C ARG A 192 8.08 2.87 -6.83
N MET A 193 8.40 3.08 -8.11
CA MET A 193 9.75 2.80 -8.65
C MET A 193 10.90 3.45 -7.87
N PRO A 194 10.83 4.72 -7.41
CA PRO A 194 11.91 5.31 -6.62
C PRO A 194 12.17 4.55 -5.30
N VAL A 195 11.10 4.05 -4.67
CA VAL A 195 11.20 3.27 -3.42
C VAL A 195 11.92 1.94 -3.71
N ILE A 196 11.48 1.22 -4.74
CA ILE A 196 12.06 -0.06 -5.16
C ILE A 196 13.56 0.10 -5.46
N ILE A 197 13.94 1.13 -6.22
CA ILE A 197 15.35 1.40 -6.58
C ILE A 197 16.20 1.67 -5.33
N ILE A 198 15.72 2.53 -4.42
CA ILE A 198 16.44 2.84 -3.17
C ILE A 198 16.63 1.58 -2.32
N LEU A 199 15.58 0.76 -2.17
CA LEU A 199 15.65 -0.49 -1.41
C LEU A 199 16.67 -1.46 -2.03
N LEU A 200 16.69 -1.59 -3.36
CA LEU A 200 17.62 -2.47 -4.07
C LEU A 200 19.07 -2.00 -3.98
N ILE A 201 19.34 -0.70 -4.18
CA ILE A 201 20.69 -0.15 -4.02
C ILE A 201 21.18 -0.41 -2.60
N THR A 202 20.37 -0.10 -1.59
CA THR A 202 20.70 -0.37 -0.18
C THR A 202 20.96 -1.85 0.05
N LEU A 203 20.13 -2.74 -0.49
CA LEU A 203 20.26 -4.19 -0.37
C LEU A 203 21.60 -4.69 -0.93
N VAL A 204 22.03 -4.18 -2.08
CA VAL A 204 23.34 -4.51 -2.66
C VAL A 204 24.49 -4.06 -1.77
N THR A 205 24.41 -2.86 -1.17
CA THR A 205 25.46 -2.35 -0.26
C THR A 205 25.62 -3.16 1.03
N THR A 206 24.64 -3.99 1.39
CA THR A 206 24.78 -4.92 2.53
C THR A 206 25.77 -6.04 2.24
N PHE A 207 26.06 -6.32 0.97
CA PHE A 207 26.82 -7.50 0.53
C PHE A 207 26.28 -8.82 1.13
N SER A 208 25.00 -8.86 1.50
CA SER A 208 24.35 -10.08 1.97
C SER A 208 24.03 -10.95 0.78
N THR A 209 24.76 -12.07 0.62
CA THR A 209 24.54 -13.04 -0.46
C THR A 209 23.08 -13.48 -0.54
N THR A 210 22.50 -13.85 0.61
CA THR A 210 21.08 -14.21 0.72
C THR A 210 20.19 -13.03 0.33
N GLY A 211 20.47 -11.85 0.88
CA GLY A 211 19.72 -10.63 0.57
C GLY A 211 19.65 -10.35 -0.92
N ILE A 212 20.80 -10.33 -1.58
CA ILE A 212 20.95 -10.03 -3.00
C ILE A 212 20.23 -11.08 -3.85
N ILE A 213 20.43 -12.38 -3.59
CA ILE A 213 19.77 -13.45 -4.35
C ILE A 213 18.25 -13.29 -4.29
N PHE A 214 17.69 -13.14 -3.09
CA PHE A 214 16.25 -13.03 -2.89
C PHE A 214 15.66 -11.72 -3.43
N GLY A 215 16.41 -10.61 -3.39
CA GLY A 215 15.99 -9.35 -3.99
C GLY A 215 15.96 -9.42 -5.51
N VAL A 216 16.99 -10.02 -6.11
CA VAL A 216 17.08 -10.26 -7.56
C VAL A 216 15.94 -11.18 -8.02
N LEU A 217 15.69 -12.29 -7.33
CA LEU A 217 14.59 -13.19 -7.66
C LEU A 217 13.22 -12.50 -7.62
N ALA A 218 12.97 -11.66 -6.60
CA ALA A 218 11.73 -10.91 -6.48
C ALA A 218 11.52 -9.93 -7.65
N VAL A 219 12.55 -9.16 -8.00
CA VAL A 219 12.50 -8.20 -9.10
C VAL A 219 12.41 -8.89 -10.46
N ALA A 220 13.17 -9.97 -10.65
CA ALA A 220 13.13 -10.76 -11.89
C ALA A 220 11.72 -11.30 -12.14
N TYR A 221 11.09 -11.91 -11.12
CA TYR A 221 9.70 -12.36 -11.20
C TYR A 221 8.75 -11.21 -11.54
N TYR A 222 8.88 -10.07 -10.86
CA TYR A 222 8.06 -8.89 -11.10
C TYR A 222 8.16 -8.38 -12.55
N ILE A 223 9.38 -8.27 -13.09
CA ILE A 223 9.63 -7.80 -14.46
C ILE A 223 9.07 -8.79 -15.48
N ILE A 224 9.38 -10.07 -15.33
CA ILE A 224 8.93 -11.16 -16.21
C ILE A 224 7.40 -11.13 -16.30
N ARG A 225 6.70 -11.16 -15.16
CA ARG A 225 5.24 -11.20 -15.14
C ARG A 225 4.60 -9.95 -15.74
N ARG A 226 5.20 -8.76 -15.57
CA ARG A 226 4.67 -7.51 -16.16
C ARG A 226 4.80 -7.44 -17.68
N HIS A 227 5.75 -8.16 -18.28
CA HIS A 227 6.05 -8.09 -19.72
C HIS A 227 5.71 -9.36 -20.50
N VAL A 228 5.51 -10.50 -19.84
CA VAL A 228 5.17 -11.77 -20.50
C VAL A 228 3.68 -11.84 -20.90
N THR A 229 2.81 -11.01 -20.32
CA THR A 229 1.39 -10.95 -20.73
C THR A 229 1.15 -10.25 -22.08
N HIS A 230 2.12 -9.44 -22.54
CA HIS A 230 2.15 -8.86 -23.89
C HIS A 230 3.59 -8.90 -24.43
N ILE A 231 3.90 -9.93 -25.20
CA ILE A 231 5.25 -10.15 -25.74
C ILE A 231 5.56 -9.08 -26.79
N SER A 232 6.18 -7.98 -26.35
CA SER A 232 6.87 -7.05 -27.23
C SER A 232 8.33 -7.48 -27.41
N PRO A 233 8.98 -7.21 -28.56
CA PRO A 233 10.40 -7.50 -28.76
C PRO A 233 11.29 -6.87 -27.66
N VAL A 234 10.90 -5.69 -27.18
CA VAL A 234 11.57 -4.99 -26.06
C VAL A 234 11.41 -5.76 -24.75
N GLY A 235 10.24 -6.33 -24.49
CA GLY A 235 9.97 -7.16 -23.31
C GLY A 235 10.84 -8.43 -23.29
N ILE A 236 11.04 -9.09 -24.43
CA ILE A 236 11.91 -10.27 -24.54
C ILE A 236 13.37 -9.89 -24.23
N VAL A 237 13.87 -8.81 -24.83
CA VAL A 237 15.24 -8.32 -24.59
C VAL A 237 15.43 -7.96 -23.12
N MET A 238 14.47 -7.24 -22.51
CA MET A 238 14.56 -6.85 -21.10
C MET A 238 14.50 -8.05 -20.16
N VAL A 239 13.62 -9.03 -20.40
CA VAL A 239 13.56 -10.28 -19.64
C VAL A 239 14.86 -11.07 -19.77
N THR A 240 15.45 -11.12 -20.97
CA THR A 240 16.70 -11.85 -21.24
C THR A 240 17.88 -11.18 -20.54
N ILE A 241 17.97 -9.86 -20.56
CA ILE A 241 18.98 -9.08 -19.84
C ILE A 241 18.82 -9.30 -18.33
N VAL A 242 17.61 -9.17 -17.79
CA VAL A 242 17.34 -9.36 -16.36
C VAL A 242 17.67 -10.78 -15.94
N ALA A 243 17.28 -11.80 -16.73
CA ALA A 243 17.60 -13.19 -16.46
C ALA A 243 19.13 -13.44 -16.51
N GLY A 244 19.83 -12.90 -17.51
CA GLY A 244 21.28 -13.02 -17.63
C GLY A 244 22.04 -12.37 -16.48
N VAL A 245 21.65 -11.15 -16.10
CA VAL A 245 22.21 -10.44 -14.94
C VAL A 245 21.89 -11.20 -13.65
N SER A 246 20.66 -11.69 -13.50
CA SER A 246 20.25 -12.46 -12.32
C SER A 246 21.07 -13.75 -12.18
N LEU A 247 21.25 -14.50 -13.26
CA LEU A 247 22.07 -15.72 -13.29
C LEU A 247 23.54 -15.42 -13.02
N TRP A 248 24.08 -14.32 -13.53
CA TRP A 248 25.45 -13.89 -13.24
C TRP A 248 25.64 -13.51 -11.77
N VAL A 249 24.71 -12.75 -11.19
CA VAL A 249 24.73 -12.38 -9.77
C VAL A 249 24.61 -13.62 -8.89
N ILE A 250 23.68 -14.53 -9.20
CA ILE A 250 23.49 -15.79 -8.48
C ILE A 250 24.76 -16.64 -8.58
N LYS A 251 25.32 -16.84 -9.78
CA LYS A 251 26.56 -17.60 -9.98
C LYS A 251 27.73 -17.00 -9.20
N SER A 252 27.90 -15.69 -9.20
CA SER A 252 28.97 -14.99 -8.46
C SER A 252 28.78 -15.08 -6.94
N ALA A 253 27.53 -15.00 -6.49
CA ALA A 253 27.14 -15.20 -5.09
C ALA A 253 27.37 -16.64 -4.61
N LEU A 254 27.19 -17.64 -5.48
CA LEU A 254 27.45 -19.05 -5.18
C LEU A 254 28.94 -19.40 -5.24
N SER A 255 29.67 -18.91 -6.25
CA SER A 255 31.11 -19.17 -6.40
C SER A 255 31.95 -18.57 -5.28
N SER A 256 31.52 -17.45 -4.72
CA SER A 256 32.14 -16.87 -3.51
C SER A 256 31.90 -17.67 -2.24
N LYS A 257 30.97 -18.65 -2.26
CA LYS A 257 30.60 -19.45 -1.09
C LYS A 257 31.01 -20.91 -1.13
N THR A 258 31.34 -21.47 -2.30
CA THR A 258 31.88 -22.84 -2.41
C THR A 258 33.20 -22.95 -1.65
N GLY A 259 33.21 -23.73 -0.55
CA GLY A 259 34.38 -23.92 0.32
C GLY A 259 34.59 -22.83 1.39
N SER A 260 33.65 -21.90 1.57
CA SER A 260 33.77 -20.82 2.56
C SER A 260 33.44 -21.25 4.00
N THR A 261 34.09 -20.65 5.00
CA THR A 261 33.80 -20.86 6.44
C THR A 261 32.32 -20.64 6.77
N SER A 262 31.64 -19.70 6.10
CA SER A 262 30.21 -19.43 6.28
C SER A 262 29.31 -20.59 5.85
N ALA A 263 29.66 -21.33 4.79
CA ALA A 263 28.88 -22.47 4.32
C ALA A 263 29.01 -23.67 5.27
N THR A 264 30.24 -23.94 5.73
CA THR A 264 30.53 -25.01 6.70
C THR A 264 29.83 -24.77 8.04
N LEU A 265 29.86 -23.54 8.56
CA LEU A 265 29.15 -23.16 9.79
C LEU A 265 27.65 -23.38 9.68
N ARG A 266 27.06 -23.04 8.54
CA ARG A 266 25.61 -23.15 8.33
C ARG A 266 25.15 -24.61 8.22
N ASN A 267 25.96 -25.48 7.61
CA ASN A 267 25.65 -26.91 7.54
C ASN A 267 25.70 -27.56 8.94
N ASP A 268 26.70 -27.19 9.73
CA ASP A 268 26.79 -27.62 11.13
C ASP A 268 25.62 -27.08 11.98
N ASP A 269 25.21 -25.82 11.81
CA ASP A 269 24.01 -25.27 12.48
C ASP A 269 22.73 -26.05 12.14
N LEU A 270 22.56 -26.44 10.86
CA LEU A 270 21.42 -27.26 10.45
C LEU A 270 21.44 -28.63 11.13
N HIS A 271 22.60 -29.27 11.16
CA HIS A 271 22.78 -30.57 11.80
C HIS A 271 22.57 -30.51 13.32
N ALA A 272 23.23 -29.57 14.01
CA ALA A 272 23.12 -29.37 15.45
C ALA A 272 21.69 -29.00 15.87
N GLY A 273 21.03 -28.13 15.11
CA GLY A 273 19.64 -27.74 15.35
C GLY A 273 18.65 -28.90 15.22
N MET A 274 18.85 -29.77 14.23
CA MET A 274 18.05 -30.98 14.06
C MET A 274 18.24 -31.96 15.22
N ILE A 275 19.50 -32.24 15.60
CA ILE A 275 19.79 -33.11 16.76
C ILE A 275 19.14 -32.55 18.03
N ALA A 276 19.30 -31.24 18.28
CA ALA A 276 18.72 -30.60 19.45
C ALA A 276 17.20 -30.72 19.46
N TRP A 277 16.52 -30.43 18.35
CA TRP A 277 15.07 -30.57 18.27
C TRP A 277 14.60 -32.01 18.50
N MET A 278 15.29 -33.00 17.90
CA MET A 278 14.91 -34.41 18.00
C MET A 278 14.98 -34.98 19.44
N LYS A 279 15.68 -34.31 20.37
CA LYS A 279 15.67 -34.70 21.79
C LYS A 279 14.28 -34.52 22.43
N HIS A 280 13.59 -33.44 22.10
CA HIS A 280 12.24 -33.13 22.60
C HIS A 280 11.36 -32.55 21.48
N PRO A 281 10.81 -33.40 20.60
CA PRO A 281 10.16 -32.94 19.37
C PRO A 281 8.92 -32.06 19.58
N PHE A 282 8.15 -32.31 20.65
CA PHE A 282 6.85 -31.68 20.88
C PHE A 282 6.96 -30.29 21.53
N PHE A 283 7.66 -30.17 22.67
CA PHE A 283 7.78 -28.93 23.46
C PHE A 283 9.18 -28.30 23.39
N GLY A 284 10.13 -28.91 22.69
CA GLY A 284 11.50 -28.41 22.62
C GLY A 284 12.26 -28.57 23.94
N ASN A 285 13.42 -27.94 24.01
CA ASN A 285 14.40 -28.10 25.08
C ASN A 285 14.42 -26.90 26.05
N GLY A 286 13.38 -26.06 26.05
CA GLY A 286 13.35 -24.83 26.82
C GLY A 286 13.50 -23.58 25.95
N PHE A 287 12.70 -22.56 26.25
CA PHE A 287 12.77 -21.29 25.54
C PHE A 287 14.14 -20.64 25.73
N ASN A 288 14.78 -20.39 24.58
CA ASN A 288 16.10 -19.79 24.47
C ASN A 288 17.24 -20.60 25.11
N ASN A 289 17.12 -21.94 25.17
CA ASN A 289 18.15 -22.83 25.70
C ASN A 289 19.25 -23.14 24.66
N MET A 290 20.25 -22.25 24.57
CA MET A 290 21.37 -22.44 23.63
C MET A 290 22.32 -23.58 24.02
N HIS A 291 22.34 -24.02 25.28
CA HIS A 291 23.25 -25.08 25.74
C HIS A 291 23.02 -26.39 24.99
N VAL A 292 21.75 -26.74 24.73
CA VAL A 292 21.42 -27.98 24.04
C VAL A 292 21.88 -27.95 22.58
N ILE A 293 21.73 -26.80 21.91
CA ILE A 293 22.22 -26.61 20.54
C ILE A 293 23.75 -26.66 20.51
N HIS A 294 24.42 -25.93 21.40
CA HIS A 294 25.89 -25.92 21.48
C HIS A 294 26.47 -27.31 21.78
N SER A 295 25.80 -28.10 22.62
CA SER A 295 26.21 -29.49 22.91
C SER A 295 26.14 -30.42 21.70
N SER A 296 25.44 -30.01 20.63
CA SER A 296 25.26 -30.79 19.40
C SER A 296 26.03 -30.21 18.21
N MET A 297 26.80 -29.13 18.41
CA MET A 297 27.72 -28.57 17.41
C MET A 297 29.00 -29.39 17.30
N ALA A 298 29.62 -29.37 16.11
CA ALA A 298 30.88 -30.08 15.91
C ALA A 298 32.03 -29.56 16.81
N ALA A 299 32.89 -30.48 17.26
CA ALA A 299 33.96 -30.20 18.21
C ALA A 299 34.95 -29.10 17.77
N TRP A 300 35.15 -28.90 16.46
CA TRP A 300 36.00 -27.84 15.93
C TRP A 300 35.45 -26.42 16.22
N ARG A 301 34.15 -26.28 16.51
CA ARG A 301 33.55 -25.00 16.95
C ARG A 301 33.74 -24.73 18.44
N LEU A 302 34.05 -25.76 19.22
CA LEU A 302 34.15 -25.70 20.68
C LEU A 302 35.61 -25.55 21.17
N LYS A 303 36.59 -25.61 20.26
CA LYS A 303 38.03 -25.72 20.59
C LYS A 303 38.69 -24.45 21.14
N ASP A 304 38.15 -23.25 20.89
CA ASP A 304 38.83 -21.99 21.23
C ASP A 304 38.39 -21.36 22.57
N GLY A 305 37.75 -22.13 23.47
CA GLY A 305 37.36 -21.65 24.81
C GLY A 305 36.25 -20.58 24.82
N SER A 306 35.91 -20.01 23.65
CA SER A 306 34.74 -19.18 23.45
C SER A 306 33.53 -20.05 23.11
N VAL A 307 32.78 -20.48 24.12
CA VAL A 307 31.48 -21.19 24.00
C VAL A 307 30.37 -20.26 23.42
N GLY A 308 30.71 -19.35 22.51
CA GLY A 308 29.77 -18.36 21.99
C GLY A 308 30.25 -17.48 20.82
N ALA A 309 31.40 -17.73 20.18
CA ALA A 309 31.95 -16.79 19.19
C ALA A 309 31.33 -16.87 17.78
N LEU A 310 30.56 -17.92 17.45
CA LEU A 310 30.00 -18.11 16.12
C LEU A 310 28.52 -18.45 16.23
N GLY A 311 27.69 -17.42 16.27
CA GLY A 311 26.24 -17.50 16.47
C GLY A 311 25.51 -18.49 15.55
N PHE A 312 24.26 -18.81 15.93
CA PHE A 312 23.43 -19.77 15.21
C PHE A 312 22.71 -19.11 14.03
N THR A 313 22.68 -19.77 12.86
CA THR A 313 22.19 -19.14 11.62
C THR A 313 20.81 -19.60 11.15
N SER A 314 20.26 -20.69 11.71
CA SER A 314 18.97 -21.25 11.27
C SER A 314 17.80 -20.77 12.12
N GLY A 315 16.88 -19.99 11.53
CA GLY A 315 15.73 -19.45 12.27
C GLY A 315 14.71 -20.52 12.67
N VAL A 316 14.31 -21.39 11.74
CA VAL A 316 13.28 -22.41 11.98
C VAL A 316 13.73 -23.47 12.98
N LEU A 317 14.96 -23.96 12.84
CA LEU A 317 15.49 -24.96 13.78
C LEU A 317 15.67 -24.39 15.18
N LYS A 318 15.85 -23.07 15.31
CA LYS A 318 15.84 -22.44 16.62
C LYS A 318 14.47 -22.51 17.28
N ILE A 319 13.40 -22.22 16.52
CA ILE A 319 12.02 -22.29 17.02
C ILE A 319 11.67 -23.72 17.44
N LEU A 320 12.02 -24.70 16.59
CA LEU A 320 11.79 -26.12 16.86
C LEU A 320 12.62 -26.62 18.05
N SER A 321 13.89 -26.22 18.16
CA SER A 321 14.73 -26.61 19.29
C SER A 321 14.24 -26.01 20.62
N ASP A 322 13.75 -24.77 20.62
CA ASP A 322 13.28 -24.09 21.83
C ASP A 322 11.91 -24.59 22.31
N GLY A 323 10.96 -24.70 21.39
CA GLY A 323 9.55 -24.91 21.73
C GLY A 323 8.87 -26.05 20.97
N GLY A 324 9.64 -26.83 20.22
CA GLY A 324 9.16 -27.99 19.47
C GLY A 324 8.14 -27.62 18.39
N ILE A 325 7.39 -28.63 17.96
CA ILE A 325 6.26 -28.47 17.04
C ILE A 325 5.20 -27.54 17.65
N TYR A 326 5.06 -27.51 18.99
CA TYR A 326 4.11 -26.65 19.67
C TYR A 326 4.38 -25.17 19.34
N LEU A 327 5.53 -24.62 19.72
CA LEU A 327 5.83 -23.22 19.42
C LEU A 327 5.92 -22.94 17.91
N PHE A 328 6.34 -23.92 17.10
CA PHE A 328 6.37 -23.81 15.65
C PHE A 328 4.98 -23.57 15.05
N VAL A 329 3.94 -24.26 15.53
CA VAL A 329 2.56 -24.07 15.06
C VAL A 329 2.10 -22.63 15.32
N ALA A 330 2.42 -22.03 16.47
CA ALA A 330 2.10 -20.62 16.73
C ALA A 330 2.80 -19.63 15.77
N TYR A 331 3.94 -20.00 15.18
CA TYR A 331 4.60 -19.15 14.19
C TYR A 331 4.04 -19.31 12.79
N PHE A 332 3.77 -20.54 12.38
CA PHE A 332 3.58 -20.87 10.97
C PHE A 332 2.13 -21.25 10.59
N LEU A 333 1.27 -21.63 11.55
CA LEU A 333 -0.13 -21.97 11.27
C LEU A 333 -0.90 -20.86 10.51
N PRO A 334 -0.82 -19.57 10.90
CA PRO A 334 -1.51 -18.50 10.17
C PRO A 334 -0.92 -18.24 8.78
N LEU A 335 0.34 -18.64 8.55
CA LEU A 335 0.98 -18.53 7.24
C LEU A 335 0.49 -19.64 6.30
N PHE A 336 0.27 -20.85 6.82
CA PHE A 336 -0.27 -21.97 6.05
C PHE A 336 -1.73 -21.79 5.64
N SER A 337 -2.56 -21.20 6.49
CA SER A 337 -3.95 -20.90 6.13
C SER A 337 -4.05 -19.86 5.00
N PHE A 338 -3.19 -18.84 5.02
CA PHE A 338 -3.09 -17.89 3.91
C PHE A 338 -2.68 -18.62 2.62
N PHE A 339 -1.76 -19.58 2.72
CA PHE A 339 -1.33 -20.40 1.59
C PHE A 339 -2.49 -21.18 0.96
N SER A 340 -3.34 -21.82 1.77
CA SER A 340 -4.52 -22.54 1.26
C SER A 340 -5.55 -21.62 0.61
N THR A 341 -5.87 -20.47 1.22
CA THR A 341 -6.81 -19.50 0.61
C THR A 341 -6.22 -18.95 -0.69
N ALA A 342 -4.95 -18.57 -0.69
CA ALA A 342 -4.32 -17.91 -1.83
C ALA A 342 -4.13 -18.83 -3.05
N LEU A 343 -4.09 -20.15 -2.86
CA LEU A 343 -4.06 -21.15 -3.95
C LEU A 343 -5.41 -21.26 -4.68
N THR A 344 -6.52 -21.01 -4.00
CA THR A 344 -7.87 -21.16 -4.56
C THR A 344 -8.37 -19.91 -5.29
N GLN A 345 -7.81 -18.73 -4.97
CA GLN A 345 -8.24 -17.46 -5.55
C GLN A 345 -7.27 -16.94 -6.62
N SER A 346 -7.77 -16.71 -7.85
CA SER A 346 -6.97 -16.26 -9.00
C SER A 346 -6.26 -14.91 -8.77
N LYS A 347 -6.89 -13.99 -8.01
CA LYS A 347 -6.38 -12.63 -7.74
C LYS A 347 -5.27 -12.56 -6.69
N THR A 348 -4.98 -13.64 -5.96
CA THR A 348 -4.01 -13.66 -4.84
C THR A 348 -2.68 -14.33 -5.19
N LYS A 349 -2.49 -14.77 -6.44
CA LYS A 349 -1.28 -15.50 -6.87
C LYS A 349 0.02 -14.71 -6.66
N GLU A 350 0.00 -13.38 -6.80
CA GLU A 350 1.18 -12.54 -6.52
C GLU A 350 1.50 -12.44 -5.03
N LYS A 351 0.46 -12.26 -4.21
CA LYS A 351 0.59 -12.24 -2.75
C LYS A 351 1.16 -13.57 -2.24
N LEU A 352 0.80 -14.68 -2.89
CA LEU A 352 1.37 -16.01 -2.62
C LEU A 352 2.87 -16.08 -2.91
N VAL A 353 3.34 -15.53 -4.03
CA VAL A 353 4.78 -15.47 -4.35
C VAL A 353 5.53 -14.62 -3.34
N GLY A 354 4.99 -13.45 -2.98
CA GLY A 354 5.54 -12.62 -1.91
C GLY A 354 5.65 -13.35 -0.57
N LEU A 355 4.62 -14.13 -0.20
CA LEU A 355 4.62 -14.96 1.00
C LEU A 355 5.68 -16.08 0.94
N ILE A 356 5.80 -16.78 -0.19
CA ILE A 356 6.81 -17.84 -0.36
C ILE A 356 8.22 -17.27 -0.19
N LEU A 357 8.49 -16.11 -0.81
CA LEU A 357 9.78 -15.43 -0.69
C LEU A 357 10.05 -14.97 0.76
N LEU A 358 9.04 -14.46 1.45
CA LEU A 358 9.14 -14.10 2.88
C LEU A 358 9.47 -15.32 3.75
N LEU A 359 8.74 -16.42 3.58
CA LEU A 359 8.96 -17.68 4.30
C LEU A 359 10.35 -18.23 4.05
N ALA A 360 10.79 -18.30 2.79
CA ALA A 360 12.12 -18.75 2.42
C ALA A 360 13.21 -17.89 3.09
N THR A 361 13.01 -16.57 3.14
CA THR A 361 13.95 -15.66 3.80
C THR A 361 13.98 -15.87 5.32
N MET A 362 12.83 -16.13 5.96
CA MET A 362 12.72 -16.42 7.40
C MET A 362 13.35 -17.76 7.80
N VAL A 363 13.26 -18.78 6.94
CA VAL A 363 13.94 -20.06 7.15
C VAL A 363 15.46 -19.85 7.13
N ILE A 364 15.92 -19.02 6.20
CA ILE A 364 17.35 -18.88 5.90
C ILE A 364 18.05 -17.86 6.83
N THR A 365 17.31 -16.89 7.36
CA THR A 365 17.89 -15.82 8.18
C THR A 365 17.52 -16.03 9.65
N PHE A 366 18.48 -15.88 10.55
CA PHE A 366 18.23 -15.95 11.99
C PHE A 366 17.49 -14.69 12.47
N VAL A 367 16.16 -14.70 12.34
CA VAL A 367 15.23 -13.66 12.82
C VAL A 367 14.15 -14.11 13.83
N PRO A 368 14.16 -15.35 14.40
CA PRO A 368 13.17 -15.73 15.41
C PRO A 368 13.08 -14.74 16.58
N TYR A 369 11.88 -14.59 17.13
CA TYR A 369 11.61 -13.75 18.29
C TYR A 369 11.93 -12.26 18.10
N SER A 370 12.19 -11.81 16.87
CA SER A 370 12.38 -10.39 16.59
C SER A 370 11.01 -9.67 16.57
N PRO A 371 10.91 -8.42 17.05
CA PRO A 371 9.69 -7.63 16.96
C PRO A 371 9.20 -7.49 15.52
N LEU A 372 10.10 -7.30 14.54
CA LEU A 372 9.71 -7.23 13.13
C LEU A 372 9.04 -8.53 12.67
N THR A 373 9.64 -9.68 12.94
CA THR A 373 9.07 -10.98 12.58
C THR A 373 7.73 -11.21 13.29
N MET A 374 7.61 -10.83 14.57
CA MET A 374 6.35 -10.97 15.31
C MET A 374 5.26 -10.08 14.74
N TYR A 375 5.60 -8.85 14.40
CA TYR A 375 4.69 -7.90 13.77
C TYR A 375 4.20 -8.41 12.41
N LEU A 376 5.08 -9.00 11.60
CA LEU A 376 4.70 -9.62 10.33
C LEU A 376 3.81 -10.86 10.53
N ILE A 377 4.12 -11.75 11.47
CA ILE A 377 3.29 -12.93 11.76
C ILE A 377 1.91 -12.50 12.27
N SER A 378 1.83 -11.47 13.10
CA SER A 378 0.56 -10.97 13.65
C SER A 378 -0.41 -10.46 12.58
N PHE A 379 0.09 -9.96 11.44
CA PHE A 379 -0.73 -9.61 10.27
C PHE A 379 -1.47 -10.85 9.74
N PHE A 380 -0.76 -11.98 9.60
CA PHE A 380 -1.36 -13.23 9.11
C PHE A 380 -2.30 -13.87 10.13
N TYR A 381 -2.10 -13.65 11.43
CA TYR A 381 -3.08 -14.02 12.46
C TYR A 381 -4.43 -13.34 12.25
N VAL A 382 -4.42 -12.02 12.04
CA VAL A 382 -5.64 -11.26 11.77
C VAL A 382 -6.31 -11.73 10.49
N TYR A 383 -5.51 -12.00 9.44
CA TYR A 383 -6.03 -12.56 8.21
C TYR A 383 -6.65 -13.96 8.43
N TYR A 384 -5.96 -14.89 9.10
CA TYR A 384 -6.44 -16.24 9.36
C TYR A 384 -7.78 -16.30 10.08
N PHE A 385 -7.93 -15.53 11.16
CA PHE A 385 -9.12 -15.57 11.99
C PHE A 385 -10.31 -14.81 11.41
N LEU A 386 -10.08 -13.95 10.41
CA LEU A 386 -11.12 -13.17 9.75
C LEU A 386 -11.50 -13.70 8.36
N ASP A 387 -10.60 -14.44 7.71
CA ASP A 387 -10.81 -15.12 6.43
C ASP A 387 -11.60 -16.44 6.59
N ASN A 388 -11.51 -17.08 7.77
CA ASN A 388 -12.43 -18.15 8.14
C ASN A 388 -13.85 -17.60 8.39
N LYS A 389 -14.63 -17.54 7.32
CA LYS A 389 -16.04 -17.10 7.17
C LYS A 389 -16.26 -15.64 6.74
N GLN A 390 -15.67 -15.25 5.61
CA GLN A 390 -16.35 -14.34 4.69
C GLN A 390 -16.95 -15.04 3.44
N SER A 391 -16.84 -16.37 3.33
CA SER A 391 -17.67 -17.18 2.43
C SER A 391 -18.99 -17.67 3.06
N GLU A 392 -19.20 -17.49 4.38
CA GLU A 392 -20.40 -17.99 5.09
C GLU A 392 -20.92 -17.05 6.20
N GLN A 393 -20.77 -15.73 6.03
CA GLN A 393 -21.65 -14.78 6.71
C GLN A 393 -22.59 -14.13 5.68
N LYS A 394 -23.50 -14.96 5.16
CA LYS A 394 -24.89 -14.51 5.09
C LYS A 394 -25.22 -14.01 6.51
N PRO A 395 -25.73 -12.80 6.69
CA PRO A 395 -26.36 -12.48 7.97
C PRO A 395 -27.42 -13.55 8.19
N ALA A 396 -27.42 -14.13 9.40
CA ALA A 396 -28.50 -14.96 9.87
C ALA A 396 -29.82 -14.27 9.49
N HIS A 397 -30.79 -15.06 9.04
CA HIS A 397 -32.17 -14.66 8.86
C HIS A 397 -32.62 -13.77 10.03
N PHE A 398 -32.46 -12.45 9.88
CA PHE A 398 -33.44 -11.52 10.37
C PHE A 398 -34.68 -11.82 9.52
N GLY A 399 -35.80 -11.96 10.21
CA GLY A 399 -37.07 -12.36 9.63
C GLY A 399 -37.35 -11.63 8.32
N GLU A 400 -38.07 -12.30 7.42
CA GLU A 400 -38.58 -11.76 6.17
C GLU A 400 -39.00 -10.30 6.36
N GLY A 401 -38.10 -9.41 5.95
CA GLY A 401 -38.18 -7.98 6.08
C GLY A 401 -37.46 -7.43 4.86
N VAL A 402 -38.24 -7.26 3.80
CA VAL A 402 -37.97 -6.54 2.54
C VAL A 402 -36.53 -5.98 2.42
N ARG A 403 -35.64 -6.66 1.67
CA ARG A 403 -34.41 -6.02 1.17
C ARG A 403 -34.83 -4.94 0.18
N ILE A 404 -34.70 -3.67 0.55
CA ILE A 404 -34.83 -2.55 -0.38
C ILE A 404 -33.62 -2.60 -1.32
N VAL A 405 -33.82 -3.07 -2.55
CA VAL A 405 -32.82 -2.99 -3.62
C VAL A 405 -32.67 -1.52 -4.00
N MET A 406 -31.49 -0.94 -3.86
CA MET A 406 -31.26 0.47 -4.24
C MET A 406 -31.47 0.63 -5.75
N ASN A 407 -32.28 1.61 -6.16
CA ASN A 407 -32.40 1.99 -7.54
C ASN A 407 -31.14 2.79 -7.95
N ILE A 408 -30.31 2.22 -8.82
CA ILE A 408 -29.03 2.80 -9.26
C ILE A 408 -29.14 3.16 -10.73
N ARG A 409 -28.83 4.43 -11.06
CA ARG A 409 -28.77 4.89 -12.43
C ARG A 409 -27.52 5.75 -12.67
N ILE A 410 -26.73 5.34 -13.65
CA ILE A 410 -25.50 6.00 -14.07
C ILE A 410 -25.70 6.49 -15.49
N PHE A 411 -25.72 7.80 -15.64
CA PHE A 411 -25.92 8.46 -16.91
C PHE A 411 -24.62 8.44 -17.72
N VAL A 412 -24.68 7.87 -18.94
CA VAL A 412 -23.57 7.84 -19.87
C VAL A 412 -23.72 8.99 -20.87
N ALA A 413 -23.04 10.11 -20.61
CA ALA A 413 -23.14 11.32 -21.43
C ALA A 413 -22.49 11.12 -22.81
N ALA A 414 -23.25 11.37 -23.87
CA ALA A 414 -22.82 11.24 -25.25
C ALA A 414 -23.37 12.35 -26.15
N HIS A 415 -22.60 12.75 -27.16
CA HIS A 415 -23.02 13.70 -28.21
C HIS A 415 -23.04 13.04 -29.61
N LYS A 416 -22.88 11.71 -29.65
CA LYS A 416 -22.91 10.87 -30.84
C LYS A 416 -23.19 9.42 -30.43
N THR A 417 -23.70 8.62 -31.36
CA THR A 417 -23.89 7.19 -31.14
C THR A 417 -22.55 6.52 -30.82
N TYR A 418 -22.57 5.65 -29.81
CA TYR A 418 -21.39 4.93 -29.36
C TYR A 418 -21.79 3.57 -28.77
N LYS A 419 -20.83 2.65 -28.68
CA LYS A 419 -21.07 1.36 -28.03
C LYS A 419 -21.37 1.58 -26.55
N MET A 420 -22.47 1.00 -26.04
CA MET A 420 -22.87 1.15 -24.64
C MET A 420 -22.66 -0.14 -23.83
N PRO A 421 -22.50 -0.04 -22.50
CA PRO A 421 -22.54 -1.22 -21.63
C PRO A 421 -23.88 -1.96 -21.73
N THR A 422 -23.85 -3.27 -21.51
CA THR A 422 -25.07 -4.10 -21.49
C THR A 422 -25.80 -4.06 -20.14
N ASP A 423 -25.14 -3.59 -19.08
CA ASP A 423 -25.75 -3.48 -17.75
C ASP A 423 -26.72 -2.30 -17.72
N THR A 424 -27.98 -2.60 -17.38
CA THR A 424 -29.11 -1.66 -17.35
C THR A 424 -28.94 -0.49 -16.40
N ILE A 425 -28.03 -0.55 -15.42
CA ILE A 425 -27.75 0.61 -14.56
C ILE A 425 -27.07 1.75 -15.33
N TYR A 426 -26.41 1.45 -16.46
CA TYR A 426 -25.78 2.44 -17.32
C TYR A 426 -26.78 2.90 -18.38
N GLN A 427 -27.35 4.07 -18.17
CA GLN A 427 -28.36 4.65 -19.04
C GLN A 427 -27.73 5.71 -19.96
N PRO A 428 -27.71 5.49 -21.29
CA PRO A 428 -27.25 6.51 -22.23
C PRO A 428 -28.11 7.77 -22.17
N ILE A 429 -27.45 8.93 -22.12
CA ILE A 429 -28.09 10.25 -22.24
C ILE A 429 -27.39 11.04 -23.34
N PHE A 430 -28.17 11.52 -24.29
CA PHE A 430 -27.70 12.38 -25.37
C PHE A 430 -27.73 13.83 -24.90
N VAL A 431 -26.58 14.51 -25.01
CA VAL A 431 -26.44 15.89 -24.53
C VAL A 431 -26.66 16.90 -25.65
N GLY A 432 -27.20 18.07 -25.32
CA GLY A 432 -27.46 19.14 -26.28
C GLY A 432 -28.55 18.82 -27.30
N THR A 433 -29.50 17.93 -26.98
CA THR A 433 -30.52 17.47 -27.94
C THR A 433 -31.36 18.59 -28.53
N LEU A 434 -31.59 19.70 -27.82
CA LEU A 434 -32.32 20.86 -28.36
C LEU A 434 -31.55 21.61 -29.46
N LEU A 435 -30.29 21.25 -29.70
CA LEU A 435 -29.43 21.77 -30.76
C LEU A 435 -29.21 20.73 -31.90
N HIS A 436 -29.80 19.54 -31.78
CA HIS A 436 -29.64 18.45 -32.74
C HIS A 436 -31.00 18.06 -33.34
N ASN A 437 -31.01 17.84 -34.65
CA ASN A 437 -32.24 17.46 -35.37
C ASN A 437 -32.64 16.00 -35.16
N GLN A 438 -31.73 15.16 -34.66
CA GLN A 438 -31.94 13.72 -34.47
C GLN A 438 -31.30 13.29 -33.15
N VAL A 439 -32.09 12.61 -32.32
CA VAL A 439 -31.65 11.96 -31.08
C VAL A 439 -31.85 10.47 -31.26
N PRO A 440 -30.84 9.61 -31.05
CA PRO A 440 -31.02 8.17 -31.18
C PRO A 440 -32.04 7.67 -30.14
N GLU A 441 -32.97 6.80 -30.56
CA GLU A 441 -34.10 6.33 -29.72
C GLU A 441 -33.67 5.67 -28.41
N GLU A 442 -32.49 5.03 -28.39
CA GLU A 442 -31.94 4.34 -27.21
C GLU A 442 -31.40 5.29 -26.12
N TYR A 443 -31.37 6.60 -26.38
CA TYR A 443 -30.78 7.59 -25.49
C TYR A 443 -31.86 8.46 -24.86
N ILE A 444 -31.71 8.73 -23.56
CA ILE A 444 -32.47 9.78 -22.90
C ILE A 444 -32.08 11.12 -23.53
N SER A 445 -33.08 11.95 -23.83
CA SER A 445 -32.86 13.31 -24.32
C SER A 445 -32.73 14.29 -23.15
N ASP A 446 -31.56 14.93 -23.03
CA ASP A 446 -31.33 15.96 -22.01
C ASP A 446 -32.18 17.22 -22.23
N GLY A 447 -32.89 17.34 -23.35
CA GLY A 447 -33.83 18.41 -23.68
C GLY A 447 -35.28 18.17 -23.26
N THR A 448 -35.55 17.09 -22.53
CA THR A 448 -36.89 16.77 -22.00
C THR A 448 -37.05 17.24 -20.55
N GLY A 449 -38.29 17.39 -20.07
CA GLY A 449 -38.56 17.82 -18.69
C GLY A 449 -37.91 19.17 -18.36
N GLN A 450 -37.48 19.35 -17.10
CA GLN A 450 -36.75 20.55 -16.70
C GLN A 450 -35.28 20.43 -17.12
N ASN A 451 -34.80 21.33 -17.96
CA ASN A 451 -33.49 21.15 -18.60
C ASN A 451 -32.76 22.45 -18.93
N ILE A 452 -31.47 22.30 -19.26
CA ILE A 452 -30.59 23.34 -19.80
C ILE A 452 -29.88 22.88 -21.08
N SER A 453 -30.51 21.99 -21.87
CA SER A 453 -29.90 21.37 -23.06
C SER A 453 -29.35 22.39 -24.08
N LYS A 454 -30.04 23.54 -24.23
CA LYS A 454 -29.57 24.66 -25.09
C LYS A 454 -28.22 25.25 -24.66
N LEU A 455 -27.81 25.06 -23.41
CA LEU A 455 -26.53 25.56 -22.88
C LEU A 455 -25.37 24.58 -23.07
N ASN A 456 -25.60 23.41 -23.69
CA ASN A 456 -24.57 22.39 -23.90
C ASN A 456 -23.26 22.88 -24.56
N PRO A 457 -23.26 23.83 -25.52
CA PRO A 457 -22.01 24.35 -26.09
C PRO A 457 -21.06 24.93 -25.03
N ASN A 458 -21.60 25.39 -23.90
CA ASN A 458 -20.85 26.07 -22.85
C ASN A 458 -20.74 25.22 -21.57
N PHE A 459 -21.77 24.42 -21.27
CA PHE A 459 -21.90 23.59 -20.08
C PHE A 459 -21.47 22.12 -20.30
N ASN A 460 -21.33 21.67 -21.54
CA ASN A 460 -21.01 20.28 -21.91
C ASN A 460 -21.86 19.26 -21.14
N GLU A 461 -21.24 18.24 -20.54
CA GLU A 461 -21.90 17.14 -19.86
C GLU A 461 -22.66 17.58 -18.59
N LEU A 462 -22.48 18.83 -18.12
CA LEU A 462 -23.30 19.38 -17.04
C LEU A 462 -24.78 19.46 -17.42
N THR A 463 -25.13 19.51 -18.70
CA THR A 463 -26.56 19.48 -19.11
C THR A 463 -27.21 18.14 -18.77
N ALA A 464 -26.47 17.03 -18.85
CA ALA A 464 -26.91 15.73 -18.37
C ALA A 464 -27.00 15.66 -16.84
N ILE A 465 -26.05 16.26 -16.12
CA ILE A 465 -26.10 16.35 -14.65
C ILE A 465 -27.34 17.12 -14.21
N TYR A 466 -27.62 18.29 -14.82
CA TYR A 466 -28.79 19.10 -14.53
C TYR A 466 -30.09 18.33 -14.80
N TRP A 467 -30.15 17.64 -15.94
CA TRP A 467 -31.31 16.83 -16.29
C TRP A 467 -31.54 15.72 -15.27
N ALA A 468 -30.49 14.99 -14.87
CA ALA A 468 -30.58 13.96 -13.84
C ALA A 468 -31.02 14.52 -12.49
N TRP A 469 -30.54 15.71 -12.12
CA TRP A 469 -30.95 16.40 -10.88
C TRP A 469 -32.45 16.69 -10.85
N LYS A 470 -33.00 17.21 -11.96
CA LYS A 470 -34.40 17.65 -11.98
C LYS A 470 -35.41 16.56 -12.32
N ASN A 471 -35.00 15.51 -13.02
CA ASN A 471 -35.92 14.55 -13.62
C ASN A 471 -35.75 13.11 -13.12
N ASP A 472 -34.63 12.76 -12.47
CA ASP A 472 -34.38 11.39 -12.00
C ASP A 472 -34.57 11.23 -10.48
N GLN A 473 -35.17 10.11 -10.07
CA GLN A 473 -35.51 9.79 -8.68
C GLN A 473 -34.80 8.53 -8.17
N SER A 474 -33.68 8.13 -8.79
CA SER A 474 -32.92 6.96 -8.36
C SER A 474 -32.20 7.22 -7.03
N ASP A 475 -32.13 6.21 -6.16
CA ASP A 475 -31.46 6.28 -4.86
C ASP A 475 -29.96 6.59 -4.98
N VAL A 476 -29.34 6.15 -6.08
CA VAL A 476 -27.95 6.40 -6.45
C VAL A 476 -27.91 6.93 -7.88
N LYS A 477 -27.28 8.10 -8.04
CA LYS A 477 -27.11 8.80 -9.32
C LYS A 477 -25.63 8.91 -9.65
N GLY A 478 -25.28 8.78 -10.92
CA GLY A 478 -23.90 8.98 -11.36
C GLY A 478 -23.81 9.51 -12.79
N LEU A 479 -22.65 10.03 -13.14
CA LEU A 479 -22.33 10.48 -14.50
C LEU A 479 -20.98 9.90 -14.93
N VAL A 480 -20.96 9.30 -16.12
CA VAL A 480 -19.76 8.86 -16.83
C VAL A 480 -19.81 9.33 -18.29
N HIS A 481 -18.70 9.23 -19.00
CA HIS A 481 -18.65 9.60 -20.42
C HIS A 481 -18.83 8.38 -21.30
N TYR A 482 -19.36 8.57 -22.51
CA TYR A 482 -19.53 7.50 -23.50
C TYR A 482 -18.26 6.65 -23.78
N ARG A 483 -17.07 7.22 -23.55
CA ARG A 483 -15.75 6.57 -23.76
C ARG A 483 -14.86 6.50 -22.51
N ARG A 484 -15.36 6.91 -21.33
CA ARG A 484 -14.62 6.87 -20.05
C ARG A 484 -15.53 6.42 -18.93
N TYR A 485 -15.15 5.34 -18.25
CA TYR A 485 -15.97 4.70 -17.22
C TYR A 485 -15.17 4.53 -15.94
N LEU A 486 -15.86 4.53 -14.80
CA LEU A 486 -15.29 4.11 -13.53
C LEU A 486 -15.19 2.58 -13.51
N SER A 487 -14.02 2.04 -13.17
CA SER A 487 -13.74 0.62 -13.31
C SER A 487 -12.92 0.06 -12.17
N LYS A 488 -12.99 -1.27 -11.97
CA LYS A 488 -12.14 -2.00 -11.01
C LYS A 488 -10.67 -1.96 -11.40
N HIS A 489 -10.39 -1.95 -12.70
CA HIS A 489 -9.08 -1.77 -13.31
C HIS A 489 -9.26 -1.33 -14.77
N PRO A 490 -8.30 -0.63 -15.39
CA PRO A 490 -8.45 -0.16 -16.76
C PRO A 490 -8.40 -1.31 -17.79
N SER A 491 -9.45 -1.46 -18.60
CA SER A 491 -9.53 -2.35 -19.78
C SER A 491 -9.85 -1.57 -21.06
N LYS A 492 -9.81 -2.22 -22.24
CA LYS A 492 -10.36 -1.68 -23.49
C LYS A 492 -11.82 -2.09 -23.74
N ASP A 493 -12.42 -2.91 -22.89
CA ASP A 493 -13.80 -3.41 -23.02
C ASP A 493 -14.63 -3.24 -21.73
N PHE A 494 -15.96 -3.32 -21.81
CA PHE A 494 -16.82 -3.06 -20.65
C PHE A 494 -16.73 -4.07 -19.50
N SER A 495 -15.90 -5.11 -19.60
CA SER A 495 -15.86 -6.20 -18.60
C SER A 495 -15.43 -5.75 -17.20
N THR A 496 -14.77 -4.60 -17.10
CA THR A 496 -14.16 -4.11 -15.86
C THR A 496 -14.87 -2.92 -15.22
N ILE A 497 -15.90 -2.35 -15.88
CA ILE A 497 -16.68 -1.24 -15.33
C ILE A 497 -17.36 -1.67 -14.02
N LEU A 498 -17.65 -0.71 -13.15
CA LEU A 498 -18.30 -1.01 -11.88
C LEU A 498 -19.71 -1.58 -12.11
N SER A 499 -19.93 -2.81 -11.67
CA SER A 499 -21.27 -3.41 -11.66
C SER A 499 -22.11 -2.85 -10.52
N ARG A 500 -23.42 -3.10 -10.56
CA ARG A 500 -24.34 -2.84 -9.44
C ARG A 500 -23.76 -3.28 -8.09
N ALA A 501 -23.29 -4.53 -8.02
CA ALA A 501 -22.76 -5.10 -6.79
C ALA A 501 -21.52 -4.34 -6.28
N ASP A 502 -20.63 -3.93 -7.20
CA ASP A 502 -19.44 -3.15 -6.81
C ASP A 502 -19.83 -1.78 -6.25
N ILE A 503 -20.84 -1.12 -6.84
CA ILE A 503 -21.32 0.20 -6.40
C ILE A 503 -22.01 0.09 -5.05
N GLU A 504 -22.89 -0.90 -4.88
CA GLU A 504 -23.58 -1.17 -3.61
C GLU A 504 -22.59 -1.49 -2.49
N GLU A 505 -21.53 -2.25 -2.78
CA GLU A 505 -20.47 -2.55 -1.83
C GLU A 505 -19.66 -1.31 -1.45
N ILE A 506 -19.26 -0.48 -2.43
CA ILE A 506 -18.50 0.72 -2.15
C ILE A 506 -19.33 1.72 -1.32
N LEU A 507 -20.58 1.94 -1.71
CA LEU A 507 -21.47 2.90 -1.04
C LEU A 507 -21.94 2.45 0.36
N GLN A 508 -21.64 1.22 0.79
CA GLN A 508 -21.80 0.81 2.20
C GLN A 508 -20.77 1.46 3.12
N HIS A 509 -19.64 1.89 2.58
CA HIS A 509 -18.50 2.38 3.36
C HIS A 509 -18.16 3.85 3.09
N ASP A 510 -18.44 4.33 1.87
CA ASP A 510 -18.11 5.66 1.41
C ASP A 510 -19.35 6.35 0.83
N ASP A 511 -19.42 7.68 0.91
CA ASP A 511 -20.59 8.44 0.44
C ASP A 511 -20.61 8.60 -1.09
N ILE A 512 -19.43 8.68 -1.70
CA ILE A 512 -19.20 9.08 -3.09
C ILE A 512 -18.12 8.18 -3.73
N ILE A 513 -18.31 7.82 -4.99
CA ILE A 513 -17.31 7.16 -5.84
C ILE A 513 -16.80 8.16 -6.87
N LEU A 514 -15.48 8.34 -6.94
CA LEU A 514 -14.81 9.30 -7.82
C LEU A 514 -13.74 8.63 -8.67
N PRO A 515 -13.39 9.21 -9.84
CA PRO A 515 -12.20 8.79 -10.56
C PRO A 515 -10.94 9.03 -9.72
N SER A 516 -9.84 8.30 -9.96
CA SER A 516 -8.55 8.65 -9.34
C SER A 516 -8.11 10.07 -9.71
N LYS A 517 -7.55 10.80 -8.75
CA LYS A 517 -7.05 12.16 -8.98
C LYS A 517 -6.00 12.22 -10.09
N ARG A 518 -6.07 13.28 -10.88
CA ARG A 518 -4.97 13.65 -11.76
C ARG A 518 -3.93 14.44 -10.98
N HIS A 519 -2.68 14.02 -11.00
CA HIS A 519 -1.57 14.72 -10.34
C HIS A 519 -0.76 15.56 -11.34
N TYR A 520 -0.51 16.81 -10.96
CA TYR A 520 0.34 17.76 -11.66
C TYR A 520 1.69 17.88 -10.93
N VAL A 521 2.80 17.81 -11.67
CA VAL A 521 4.14 17.82 -11.06
C VAL A 521 4.59 19.24 -10.70
N ILE A 522 4.32 20.21 -11.58
CA ILE A 522 4.90 21.55 -11.53
C ILE A 522 3.87 22.60 -11.11
N GLU A 523 2.63 22.50 -11.58
CA GLU A 523 1.62 23.55 -11.50
C GLU A 523 0.56 23.24 -10.42
N SER A 524 0.07 24.28 -9.74
CA SER A 524 -1.17 24.18 -8.97
C SER A 524 -2.37 24.11 -9.92
N ASN A 525 -3.54 23.69 -9.43
CA ASN A 525 -4.76 23.64 -10.23
C ASN A 525 -5.11 25.02 -10.83
N ALA A 526 -4.98 26.10 -10.05
CA ALA A 526 -5.19 27.45 -10.55
C ALA A 526 -4.22 27.82 -11.68
N GLN A 527 -2.92 27.54 -11.50
CA GLN A 527 -1.93 27.85 -12.52
C GLN A 527 -2.15 27.01 -13.78
N HIS A 528 -2.51 25.74 -13.62
CA HIS A 528 -2.80 24.85 -14.74
C HIS A 528 -3.98 25.38 -15.57
N TYR A 529 -5.06 25.82 -14.91
CA TYR A 529 -6.20 26.42 -15.57
C TYR A 529 -5.81 27.69 -16.33
N LYS A 530 -5.13 28.66 -15.67
CA LYS A 530 -4.72 29.94 -16.28
C LYS A 530 -3.71 29.76 -17.43
N ASN A 531 -2.96 28.66 -17.44
CA ASN A 531 -2.05 28.32 -18.55
C ASN A 531 -2.79 27.67 -19.73
N ALA A 532 -3.96 27.07 -19.49
CA ALA A 532 -4.72 26.35 -20.50
C ALA A 532 -5.87 27.17 -21.10
N HIS A 533 -6.45 28.10 -20.32
CA HIS A 533 -7.69 28.83 -20.57
C HIS A 533 -7.57 30.31 -20.18
N TYR A 534 -8.56 31.13 -20.55
CA TYR A 534 -8.66 32.50 -20.05
C TYR A 534 -8.72 32.54 -18.51
N ALA A 535 -7.96 33.45 -17.90
CA ALA A 535 -7.84 33.54 -16.44
C ALA A 535 -9.07 34.17 -15.77
N GLU A 536 -9.69 35.15 -16.43
CA GLU A 536 -10.81 35.94 -15.91
C GLU A 536 -11.95 35.08 -15.34
N PRO A 537 -12.49 34.06 -16.04
CA PRO A 537 -13.59 33.27 -15.49
C PRO A 537 -13.30 32.58 -14.16
N LEU A 538 -12.06 32.14 -13.93
CA LEU A 538 -11.65 31.57 -12.65
C LEU A 538 -11.58 32.64 -11.57
N ASP A 539 -11.09 33.83 -11.91
CA ASP A 539 -10.98 34.95 -10.96
C ASP A 539 -12.37 35.44 -10.55
N VAL A 540 -13.32 35.54 -11.48
CA VAL A 540 -14.73 35.86 -11.21
C VAL A 540 -15.40 34.76 -10.39
N LEU A 541 -15.17 33.48 -10.68
CA LEU A 541 -15.68 32.36 -9.86
C LEU A 541 -15.22 32.48 -8.40
N VAL A 542 -13.92 32.74 -8.19
CA VAL A 542 -13.36 32.92 -6.85
C VAL A 542 -14.00 34.11 -6.14
N GLU A 543 -14.27 35.20 -6.87
CA GLU A 543 -14.92 36.38 -6.31
C GLU A 543 -16.39 36.13 -5.92
N ILE A 544 -17.14 35.39 -6.75
CA ILE A 544 -18.50 34.94 -6.44
C ILE A 544 -18.49 34.08 -5.17
N ILE A 545 -17.61 33.08 -5.10
CA ILE A 545 -17.46 32.23 -3.91
C ILE A 545 -17.14 33.07 -2.68
N ARG A 546 -16.18 34.00 -2.77
CA ARG A 546 -15.78 34.85 -1.64
C ARG A 546 -16.93 35.72 -1.13
N LYS A 547 -17.74 36.29 -2.03
CA LYS A 547 -18.80 37.24 -1.68
C LYS A 547 -20.10 36.57 -1.24
N GLN A 548 -20.46 35.45 -1.87
CA GLN A 548 -21.79 34.85 -1.73
C GLN A 548 -21.78 33.48 -1.03
N TYR A 549 -20.64 32.80 -1.00
CA TYR A 549 -20.46 31.49 -0.35
C TYR A 549 -19.20 31.48 0.51
N PRO A 550 -19.08 32.41 1.48
CA PRO A 550 -17.86 32.60 2.26
C PRO A 550 -17.42 31.32 2.99
N GLU A 551 -18.34 30.41 3.30
CA GLU A 551 -18.04 29.11 3.88
C GLU A 551 -17.21 28.20 2.94
N TYR A 552 -17.29 28.39 1.62
CA TYR A 552 -16.50 27.64 0.62
C TYR A 552 -15.13 28.24 0.35
N ILE A 553 -14.80 29.45 0.86
CA ILE A 553 -13.55 30.14 0.46
C ILE A 553 -12.30 29.36 0.87
N ALA A 554 -12.30 28.72 2.04
CA ALA A 554 -11.17 27.94 2.52
C ALA A 554 -10.94 26.70 1.64
N ALA A 555 -12.02 25.99 1.29
CA ALA A 555 -11.97 24.85 0.39
C ALA A 555 -11.53 25.27 -1.03
N CYS A 556 -12.06 26.38 -1.53
CA CYS A 556 -11.67 26.96 -2.81
C CYS A 556 -10.17 27.25 -2.87
N ASP A 557 -9.63 27.97 -1.89
CA ASP A 557 -8.20 28.28 -1.80
C ASP A 557 -7.33 27.03 -1.74
N GLN A 558 -7.73 26.04 -0.94
CA GLN A 558 -7.02 24.77 -0.82
C GLN A 558 -7.00 24.00 -2.14
N VAL A 559 -8.16 23.90 -2.80
CA VAL A 559 -8.32 23.20 -4.08
C VAL A 559 -7.55 23.89 -5.21
N LEU A 560 -7.46 25.22 -5.20
CA LEU A 560 -6.73 25.98 -6.21
C LEU A 560 -5.21 25.92 -6.02
N LYS A 561 -4.73 25.78 -4.77
CA LYS A 561 -3.30 25.69 -4.42
C LYS A 561 -2.72 24.29 -4.60
N ARG A 562 -3.50 23.22 -4.41
CA ARG A 562 -3.02 21.84 -4.58
C ARG A 562 -2.67 21.52 -6.04
N ARG A 563 -1.91 20.44 -6.23
CA ARG A 563 -1.44 19.95 -7.53
C ARG A 563 -2.15 18.68 -7.98
N SER A 564 -3.41 18.51 -7.57
CA SER A 564 -4.21 17.36 -7.98
C SER A 564 -5.69 17.67 -7.93
N ALA A 565 -6.49 17.07 -8.81
CA ALA A 565 -7.95 17.19 -8.81
C ALA A 565 -8.64 15.97 -9.45
N HIS A 566 -9.90 15.76 -9.09
CA HIS A 566 -10.82 14.86 -9.76
C HIS A 566 -11.31 15.51 -11.05
N MET A 567 -10.89 14.95 -12.18
CA MET A 567 -11.20 15.53 -13.50
C MET A 567 -12.40 14.83 -14.14
N PHE A 568 -12.92 15.45 -15.20
CA PHE A 568 -13.98 14.94 -16.08
C PHE A 568 -15.42 15.00 -15.53
N ASN A 569 -15.71 15.63 -14.40
CA ASN A 569 -17.09 15.65 -13.85
C ASN A 569 -17.73 14.26 -13.73
N MET A 570 -16.91 13.22 -13.46
CA MET A 570 -17.39 11.84 -13.29
C MET A 570 -17.53 11.52 -11.81
N PHE A 571 -18.64 10.90 -11.44
CA PHE A 571 -18.90 10.46 -10.07
C PHE A 571 -20.10 9.52 -10.00
N ILE A 572 -20.22 8.77 -8.90
CA ILE A 572 -21.43 8.01 -8.51
C ILE A 572 -21.65 8.29 -7.03
N MET A 573 -22.85 8.73 -6.63
CA MET A 573 -23.16 9.04 -5.23
C MET A 573 -24.64 8.82 -4.92
N ARG A 574 -24.98 8.77 -3.63
CA ARG A 574 -26.40 8.71 -3.20
C ARG A 574 -27.13 9.98 -3.63
N SER A 575 -28.43 9.89 -3.89
CA SER A 575 -29.24 11.01 -4.39
C SER A 575 -29.11 12.26 -3.52
N SER A 576 -29.10 12.12 -2.19
CA SER A 576 -28.95 13.26 -1.27
C SER A 576 -27.69 14.08 -1.54
N TYR A 577 -26.54 13.42 -1.75
CA TYR A 577 -25.27 14.07 -2.08
C TYR A 577 -25.29 14.65 -3.48
N PHE A 578 -25.88 13.94 -4.44
CA PHE A 578 -26.02 14.40 -5.81
C PHE A 578 -26.84 15.69 -5.88
N ASP A 579 -27.98 15.71 -5.19
CA ASP A 579 -28.93 16.82 -5.21
C ASP A 579 -28.37 18.04 -4.49
N GLU A 580 -27.70 17.85 -3.33
CA GLU A 580 -26.97 18.90 -2.62
C GLU A 580 -25.84 19.50 -3.46
N TYR A 581 -25.03 18.66 -4.11
CA TYR A 581 -23.97 19.12 -5.00
C TYR A 581 -24.53 19.93 -6.17
N CYS A 582 -25.60 19.45 -6.82
CA CYS A 582 -26.21 20.14 -7.95
C CYS A 582 -26.84 21.48 -7.54
N GLU A 583 -27.47 21.56 -6.38
CA GLU A 583 -28.03 22.80 -5.86
C GLU A 583 -26.95 23.88 -5.74
N TRP A 584 -25.83 23.57 -5.09
CA TRP A 584 -24.70 24.50 -4.99
C TRP A 584 -24.02 24.78 -6.33
N LEU A 585 -23.72 23.73 -7.12
CA LEU A 585 -23.00 23.84 -8.38
C LEU A 585 -23.73 24.77 -9.38
N PHE A 586 -25.01 24.52 -9.61
CA PHE A 586 -25.76 25.26 -10.63
C PHE A 586 -26.09 26.68 -10.19
N ASP A 587 -26.34 26.90 -8.90
CA ASP A 587 -26.52 28.26 -8.36
C ASP A 587 -25.28 29.13 -8.60
N VAL A 588 -24.08 28.60 -8.28
CA VAL A 588 -22.81 29.28 -8.55
C VAL A 588 -22.55 29.46 -10.04
N LEU A 589 -22.76 28.42 -10.86
CA LEU A 589 -22.46 28.48 -12.29
C LEU A 589 -23.39 29.43 -13.06
N PHE A 590 -24.67 29.55 -12.68
CA PHE A 590 -25.56 30.52 -13.31
C PHE A 590 -25.18 31.96 -12.97
N LYS A 591 -24.80 32.23 -11.71
CA LYS A 591 -24.23 33.53 -11.32
C LYS A 591 -22.97 33.86 -12.10
N LEU A 592 -22.08 32.88 -12.29
CA LEU A 592 -20.88 33.05 -13.10
C LEU A 592 -21.23 33.34 -14.56
N LYS A 593 -22.18 32.59 -15.15
CA LYS A 593 -22.64 32.76 -16.53
C LYS A 593 -23.20 34.17 -16.78
N ASP A 594 -23.80 34.79 -15.78
CA ASP A 594 -24.33 36.14 -15.89
C ASP A 594 -23.28 37.23 -15.56
N SER A 595 -22.10 36.83 -15.07
CA SER A 595 -21.00 37.73 -14.67
C SER A 595 -19.84 37.79 -15.67
N ILE A 596 -19.84 36.97 -16.72
CA ILE A 596 -18.78 36.92 -17.74
C ILE A 596 -19.36 37.01 -19.15
N ASP A 597 -18.64 37.68 -20.05
CA ASP A 597 -18.96 37.70 -21.49
C ASP A 597 -18.08 36.69 -22.24
N ILE A 598 -18.73 35.77 -22.95
CA ILE A 598 -18.08 34.72 -23.75
C ILE A 598 -18.40 34.86 -25.24
N THR A 599 -18.98 35.98 -25.68
CA THR A 599 -19.41 36.19 -27.07
C THR A 599 -18.25 36.04 -28.06
N ASP A 600 -17.06 36.49 -27.68
CA ASP A 600 -15.85 36.41 -28.51
C ASP A 600 -15.03 35.12 -28.27
N TYR A 601 -15.52 34.19 -27.45
CA TYR A 601 -14.80 32.94 -27.17
C TYR A 601 -14.91 31.98 -28.35
N ASP A 602 -13.82 31.29 -28.67
CA ASP A 602 -13.87 30.18 -29.61
C ASP A 602 -14.64 28.97 -29.02
N ALA A 603 -15.00 28.01 -29.86
CA ALA A 603 -15.79 26.83 -29.45
C ALA A 603 -15.13 25.96 -28.35
N ARG A 604 -13.82 26.11 -28.12
CA ARG A 604 -13.12 25.44 -27.03
C ARG A 604 -13.22 26.27 -25.75
N GLU A 605 -12.90 27.55 -25.79
CA GLU A 605 -12.93 28.41 -24.61
C GLU A 605 -14.36 28.66 -24.10
N ALA A 606 -15.37 28.65 -24.99
CA ALA A 606 -16.79 28.78 -24.63
C ALA A 606 -17.27 27.70 -23.63
N ARG A 607 -16.54 26.57 -23.52
CA ARG A 607 -16.80 25.45 -22.59
C ARG A 607 -16.41 25.72 -21.14
N VAL A 608 -16.17 26.98 -20.81
CA VAL A 608 -15.62 27.47 -19.54
C VAL A 608 -16.31 26.90 -18.30
N PHE A 609 -17.64 26.81 -18.30
CA PHE A 609 -18.41 26.31 -17.15
C PHE A 609 -18.12 24.82 -16.90
N GLY A 610 -17.97 24.03 -17.97
CA GLY A 610 -17.53 22.64 -17.88
C GLY A 610 -16.13 22.52 -17.26
N TYR A 611 -15.17 23.33 -17.69
CA TYR A 611 -13.81 23.28 -17.15
C TYR A 611 -13.72 23.67 -15.67
N LEU A 612 -14.45 24.72 -15.27
CA LEU A 612 -14.45 25.18 -13.88
C LEU A 612 -15.15 24.19 -12.95
N SER A 613 -16.24 23.56 -13.41
CA SER A 613 -16.97 22.57 -12.62
C SER A 613 -16.13 21.37 -12.18
N GLU A 614 -15.10 20.98 -12.94
CA GLU A 614 -14.17 19.91 -12.55
C GLU A 614 -13.44 20.24 -11.24
N LEU A 615 -13.09 21.52 -11.03
CA LEU A 615 -12.49 21.97 -9.78
C LEU A 615 -13.54 22.15 -8.68
N MET A 616 -14.75 22.58 -9.03
CA MET A 616 -15.83 22.85 -8.08
C MET A 616 -16.31 21.59 -7.35
N LEU A 617 -16.32 20.42 -8.00
CA LEU A 617 -16.63 19.14 -7.34
C LEU A 617 -15.75 18.92 -6.11
N ASP A 618 -14.45 19.15 -6.26
CA ASP A 618 -13.49 19.02 -5.17
C ASP A 618 -13.64 20.11 -4.10
N MET A 619 -14.05 21.33 -4.47
CA MET A 619 -14.35 22.39 -3.50
C MET A 619 -15.52 21.99 -2.60
N TRP A 620 -16.55 21.38 -3.19
CA TRP A 620 -17.71 20.91 -2.47
C TRP A 620 -17.41 19.73 -1.54
N ILE A 621 -16.65 18.74 -2.01
CA ILE A 621 -16.20 17.63 -1.17
C ILE A 621 -15.35 18.13 0.00
N GLU A 622 -14.38 19.01 -0.25
CA GLU A 622 -13.47 19.53 0.78
C GLU A 622 -14.21 20.35 1.83
N LYS A 623 -15.17 21.20 1.42
CA LYS A 623 -15.99 21.99 2.34
C LYS A 623 -16.80 21.09 3.29
N ASN A 624 -17.41 20.03 2.76
CA ASN A 624 -18.35 19.21 3.51
C ASN A 624 -17.69 18.04 4.26
N GLY A 625 -16.45 17.68 3.90
CA GLY A 625 -15.72 16.59 4.54
C GLY A 625 -16.30 15.21 4.23
N TYR A 626 -16.98 15.07 3.08
CA TYR A 626 -17.59 13.81 2.68
C TYR A 626 -16.57 12.72 2.37
N SER A 627 -16.90 11.49 2.75
CA SER A 627 -16.05 10.33 2.47
C SER A 627 -16.21 9.93 1.01
N TYR A 628 -15.11 9.54 0.38
CA TYR A 628 -15.17 9.12 -1.01
C TYR A 628 -14.13 8.04 -1.33
N ARG A 629 -14.47 7.21 -2.32
CA ARG A 629 -13.57 6.19 -2.88
C ARG A 629 -13.11 6.58 -4.27
N GLU A 630 -11.79 6.65 -4.44
CA GLU A 630 -11.18 6.80 -5.77
C GLU A 630 -11.10 5.44 -6.47
N VAL A 631 -11.54 5.39 -7.73
CA VAL A 631 -11.44 4.20 -8.58
C VAL A 631 -10.79 4.53 -9.93
N PRO A 632 -10.08 3.57 -10.54
CA PRO A 632 -9.48 3.77 -11.86
C PRO A 632 -10.49 4.23 -12.92
N VAL A 633 -10.01 5.10 -13.82
CA VAL A 633 -10.74 5.47 -15.04
C VAL A 633 -10.32 4.57 -16.18
N GLN A 634 -11.30 3.88 -16.74
CA GLN A 634 -11.16 3.14 -17.97
C GLN A 634 -11.29 4.03 -19.20
N TYR A 635 -10.44 3.83 -20.21
CA TYR A 635 -10.48 4.55 -21.49
C TYR A 635 -10.69 3.55 -22.63
N LEU A 636 -11.75 3.72 -23.40
CA LEU A 636 -12.05 2.85 -24.55
C LEU A 636 -11.24 3.22 -25.81
N GLU A 637 -10.70 4.43 -25.85
CA GLU A 637 -9.87 4.94 -26.94
C GLU A 637 -8.40 5.07 -26.50
N ALA A 638 -7.47 4.86 -27.44
CA ALA A 638 -6.04 4.99 -27.18
C ALA A 638 -5.66 6.44 -26.81
N LYS A 639 -4.94 6.61 -25.69
CA LYS A 639 -4.41 7.93 -25.28
C LYS A 639 -3.27 8.37 -26.22
N LYS A 640 -3.43 9.50 -26.90
CA LYS A 640 -2.35 10.17 -27.67
C LYS A 640 -1.39 10.93 -26.74
N THR A 641 -0.70 10.22 -25.84
CA THR A 641 0.12 10.81 -24.75
C THR A 641 1.32 11.62 -25.27
N PHE A 642 1.93 11.19 -26.38
CA PHE A 642 3.11 11.85 -26.97
C PHE A 642 2.80 13.27 -27.52
N GLN A 643 1.71 13.42 -28.27
CA GLN A 643 1.25 14.72 -28.78
C GLN A 643 0.83 15.68 -27.66
N LYS A 644 0.23 15.15 -26.57
CA LYS A 644 -0.10 15.97 -25.39
C LYS A 644 1.15 16.50 -24.67
N GLY A 645 2.23 15.73 -24.62
CA GLY A 645 3.52 16.16 -24.06
C GLY A 645 4.17 17.27 -24.87
N LEU A 646 4.22 17.12 -26.21
CA LEU A 646 4.75 18.15 -27.11
C LEU A 646 3.95 19.46 -27.04
N ASN A 647 2.62 19.38 -27.02
CA ASN A 647 1.76 20.57 -26.90
C ASN A 647 1.88 21.27 -25.54
N LEU A 648 2.27 20.55 -24.48
CA LEU A 648 2.52 21.13 -23.16
C LEU A 648 3.86 21.88 -23.14
N ILE A 649 4.90 21.32 -23.77
CA ILE A 649 6.20 21.98 -23.93
C ILE A 649 6.09 23.20 -24.84
N ALA A 650 5.37 23.09 -25.97
CA ALA A 650 5.14 24.19 -26.89
C ALA A 650 4.41 25.37 -26.20
N ARG A 651 3.37 25.09 -25.41
CA ARG A 651 2.67 26.12 -24.61
C ARG A 651 3.58 26.84 -23.63
N LYS A 652 4.58 26.14 -23.07
CA LYS A 652 5.51 26.70 -22.09
C LYS A 652 6.60 27.57 -22.73
N LEU A 653 7.03 27.24 -23.94
CA LEU A 653 8.10 27.95 -24.65
C LEU A 653 7.59 29.15 -25.47
N PHE A 654 6.36 29.09 -25.99
CA PHE A 654 5.81 30.11 -26.91
C PHE A 654 4.75 31.03 -26.27
N SER A 655 4.80 31.22 -24.95
CA SER A 655 3.87 32.06 -24.15
C SER A 655 3.83 33.57 -24.51
N LYS A 656 4.33 34.01 -25.68
CA LYS A 656 4.29 35.41 -26.10
C LYS A 656 3.69 35.71 -27.47
N SER A 657 3.11 34.75 -28.19
CA SER A 657 2.28 35.08 -29.36
C SER A 657 1.16 34.07 -29.54
N ARG A 658 -0.06 34.47 -29.17
CA ARG A 658 -1.28 33.80 -29.61
C ARG A 658 -1.47 34.07 -31.10
N GLU A 659 -0.90 33.20 -31.93
CA GLU A 659 -1.48 32.83 -33.21
C GLU A 659 -1.42 31.31 -33.36
N LYS A 660 -2.61 30.74 -33.56
CA LYS A 660 -2.95 29.49 -34.25
C LYS A 660 -2.02 28.28 -34.05
N ASN A 661 -2.59 27.22 -33.49
CA ASN A 661 -2.83 26.02 -34.30
C ASN A 661 -3.87 25.09 -33.64
N SER A 662 -4.97 24.93 -34.37
CA SER A 662 -6.04 23.97 -34.16
C SER A 662 -5.54 22.56 -34.46
N PHE A 663 -5.09 21.79 -33.47
CA PHE A 663 -5.02 20.34 -33.63
C PHE A 663 -5.27 19.58 -32.34
N LEU A 664 -6.31 18.74 -32.43
CA LEU A 664 -6.66 17.56 -31.62
C LEU A 664 -7.57 17.79 -30.41
N SER A 665 -8.84 17.46 -30.69
CA SER A 665 -9.96 17.21 -29.80
C SER A 665 -9.62 16.34 -28.58
N PHE A 666 -10.19 16.73 -27.44
CA PHE A 666 -10.23 15.93 -26.21
C PHE A 666 -11.08 14.68 -26.35
#